data_AF-A0A3M7DEG2-F1
#
_entry.id   AF-A0A3M7DEG2-F1
#
_cell.length_a   1.000
_cell.length_b   1.000
_cell.length_c   1.000
_cell.angle_alpha   90.00
_cell.angle_beta   90.00
_cell.angle_gamma   90.00
#
_symmetry.space_group_name_H-M   'P 1'
#
loop_
_entity.id
_entity.type
_entity.pdbx_description
1 polymer ?
#
loop_
_entity_poly.entity_id
_entity_poly.type
_entity_poly.pdbx_seq_one_letter_code
_entity_poly.pdbx_strand_id
1 'polypeptide(L)'
;MWLERFSGQSSQSTPSASPSRALSPGTPRRSVQLGPSTLPRRPGLNPRTSSLSVASLGASTESLPAAARIPNGTNLKNELASSPVGDVSDPLEVLENILGAPPPTQDAGAKADVDAVEKPAKIEEDIDFGGLSLEEFAGAGSPVLGQGESVNTGGGTSTDIEQERDKFEDLHKSILACDEVLKSVETYLTNFRADLAAVSSEIEHLQQRSSALNNKLQNRQAVEKVLGPEVEAFAIPPAVVRKITEGAVDGSWVKALEQLEKRIRTIESKAKEDKDVKAVQDIRPLIDDVSSKAVERIRDYVVSQIKALRSPNINAQVIQVNAFLRYRSVFGFLATKQPQLADEISQAYINTMRWYYSSHFTRYKTALDKLQLHTIDASDVIAAEPGSRRAVKPGAADAFSIGRRADVLKAGTDTALPSYAAEEDKGTHFLELAFRAFNLALIDNASAEYSFLTEFFIKQPFHATNRKFNEIFQPTFQLGHELTKQLIEGCYDAIGVLICVRLTQHFAFELQRRKVPAGEGYVNGTNMLLWPRFQQIIDAHCESIRKLTASLPGKPAGSALSLTSSPANAQSTAPHPLTQRFANFSHAVLTLSSEAGDDEPVSHSLARLRGEFEAFLLKLGKGIAEARKRERFLYNNYSLVHTILADTQGKLAEETKTHFADLRDGLGIDG
;
A
#
# COMPACT_ATOMS: atom_id res chain seq x y z
N MET A 1 -10.70 -2.46 -18.17
CA MET A 1 -11.74 -2.00 -19.15
C MET A 1 -11.70 -2.77 -20.48
N TRP A 2 -10.86 -3.79 -20.66
CA TRP A 2 -10.79 -4.53 -21.93
C TRP A 2 -11.70 -5.78 -22.00
N LEU A 3 -12.13 -6.36 -20.87
CA LEU A 3 -12.83 -7.66 -20.87
C LEU A 3 -14.37 -7.64 -20.89
N GLU A 4 -15.03 -6.50 -20.66
CA GLU A 4 -16.46 -6.32 -21.03
C GLU A 4 -16.67 -6.43 -22.56
N ARG A 5 -15.57 -6.44 -23.32
CA ARG A 5 -15.54 -6.62 -24.77
C ARG A 5 -15.73 -8.07 -25.22
N PHE A 6 -15.74 -9.05 -24.30
CA PHE A 6 -15.94 -10.49 -24.57
C PHE A 6 -17.25 -11.07 -24.01
N SER A 7 -17.89 -10.36 -23.08
CA SER A 7 -19.24 -10.72 -22.63
C SER A 7 -20.24 -10.36 -23.72
N GLY A 8 -20.80 -11.37 -24.37
CA GLY A 8 -22.01 -11.17 -25.18
C GLY A 8 -23.16 -10.89 -24.23
N GLN A 9 -23.65 -9.65 -24.20
CA GLN A 9 -24.86 -9.34 -23.46
C GLN A 9 -26.04 -10.03 -24.15
N SER A 10 -26.63 -11.01 -23.47
CA SER A 10 -27.90 -11.61 -23.90
C SER A 10 -28.95 -10.52 -23.99
N SER A 11 -29.65 -10.48 -25.13
CA SER A 11 -30.63 -9.46 -25.47
C SER A 11 -31.70 -9.23 -24.39
N GLN A 12 -31.61 -8.09 -23.70
CA GLN A 12 -32.76 -7.46 -23.06
C GLN A 12 -33.09 -6.16 -23.79
N SER A 13 -34.16 -6.22 -24.57
CA SER A 13 -34.71 -5.08 -25.30
C SER A 13 -35.29 -4.04 -24.35
N THR A 14 -34.73 -2.83 -24.38
CA THR A 14 -35.40 -1.61 -23.91
C THR A 14 -35.39 -0.57 -25.05
N PRO A 15 -36.44 0.25 -25.19
CA PRO A 15 -36.71 0.93 -26.45
C PRO A 15 -35.98 2.27 -26.62
N SER A 16 -35.88 2.68 -27.88
CA SER A 16 -35.23 3.89 -28.38
C SER A 16 -35.81 5.21 -27.84
N ALA A 17 -34.93 6.19 -27.63
CA ALA A 17 -35.25 7.61 -27.79
C ALA A 17 -34.03 8.40 -28.31
N SER A 18 -34.28 9.32 -29.24
CA SER A 18 -33.33 10.27 -29.83
C SER A 18 -34.10 11.52 -30.29
N PRO A 19 -33.50 12.67 -30.66
CA PRO A 19 -32.10 13.12 -30.48
C PRO A 19 -31.94 14.55 -29.88
N SER A 20 -30.68 14.99 -29.72
CA SER A 20 -30.18 16.39 -29.83
C SER A 20 -30.62 17.51 -28.83
N ARG A 21 -29.65 18.04 -28.05
CA ARG A 21 -29.24 19.47 -28.02
C ARG A 21 -27.85 19.65 -27.38
N ALA A 22 -27.22 20.81 -27.51
CA ALA A 22 -25.79 21.04 -27.24
C ALA A 22 -25.46 22.37 -26.48
N LEU A 23 -24.18 22.51 -26.10
CA LEU A 23 -23.43 23.65 -25.48
C LEU A 23 -23.52 23.90 -23.95
N SER A 24 -22.44 23.49 -23.23
CA SER A 24 -21.41 24.29 -22.50
C SER A 24 -21.79 25.49 -21.56
N PRO A 25 -20.85 26.00 -20.71
CA PRO A 25 -20.00 25.35 -19.69
C PRO A 25 -19.97 26.13 -18.32
N GLY A 26 -19.48 25.54 -17.21
CA GLY A 26 -19.33 26.30 -15.95
C GLY A 26 -18.73 25.58 -14.71
N THR A 27 -17.47 25.92 -14.42
CA THR A 27 -16.55 25.76 -13.26
C THR A 27 -17.05 25.47 -11.81
N PRO A 28 -16.14 25.06 -10.87
CA PRO A 28 -16.46 24.23 -9.70
C PRO A 28 -16.45 24.95 -8.34
N ARG A 29 -16.91 24.27 -7.26
CA ARG A 29 -16.59 24.64 -5.86
C ARG A 29 -16.24 23.47 -4.94
N ARG A 30 -15.54 23.84 -3.86
CA ARG A 30 -14.68 23.04 -3.00
C ARG A 30 -15.33 22.81 -1.61
N SER A 31 -14.75 21.86 -0.87
CA SER A 31 -14.90 21.60 0.57
C SER A 31 -15.08 22.83 1.48
N VAL A 32 -15.83 22.67 2.58
CA VAL A 32 -15.76 23.55 3.77
C VAL A 32 -15.64 22.73 5.05
N GLN A 33 -14.75 23.17 5.93
CA GLN A 33 -14.53 22.72 7.30
C GLN A 33 -14.28 24.00 8.13
N LEU A 34 -14.58 23.98 9.44
CA LEU A 34 -14.25 24.96 10.53
C LEU A 34 -15.44 25.73 11.14
N GLY A 35 -15.36 25.95 12.46
CA GLY A 35 -15.79 27.23 13.05
C GLY A 35 -16.73 27.16 14.28
N PRO A 36 -16.39 27.77 15.44
CA PRO A 36 -17.16 27.63 16.69
C PRO A 36 -17.74 28.95 17.26
N SER A 37 -18.62 28.88 18.30
CA SER A 37 -18.41 29.49 19.65
C SER A 37 -19.68 29.81 20.50
N THR A 38 -19.46 29.98 21.82
CA THR A 38 -20.23 30.70 22.88
C THR A 38 -21.66 30.30 23.35
N LEU A 39 -21.72 29.58 24.49
CA LEU A 39 -22.36 29.86 25.82
C LEU A 39 -23.39 31.02 26.00
N PRO A 40 -24.32 31.05 27.01
CA PRO A 40 -24.09 30.64 28.44
C PRO A 40 -25.25 30.13 29.37
N ARG A 41 -24.84 29.73 30.60
CA ARG A 41 -25.51 29.76 31.97
C ARG A 41 -26.62 28.74 32.41
N ARG A 42 -26.19 27.77 33.26
CA ARG A 42 -26.59 27.37 34.66
C ARG A 42 -28.06 27.54 35.19
N PRO A 43 -28.46 26.86 36.32
CA PRO A 43 -28.08 25.53 36.88
C PRO A 43 -29.27 24.70 37.47
N GLY A 44 -29.11 23.40 37.77
CA GLY A 44 -30.10 22.66 38.61
C GLY A 44 -29.87 21.15 38.84
N LEU A 45 -29.32 20.81 40.02
CA LEU A 45 -29.48 19.59 40.86
C LEU A 45 -29.58 18.15 40.27
N ASN A 46 -28.79 17.24 40.88
CA ASN A 46 -28.81 15.78 40.68
C ASN A 46 -29.99 15.08 41.39
N PRO A 47 -30.29 13.83 40.99
CA PRO A 47 -30.24 12.75 41.98
C PRO A 47 -29.38 11.53 41.55
N ARG A 48 -28.91 10.79 42.56
CA ARG A 48 -28.16 9.51 42.43
C ARG A 48 -29.09 8.38 41.99
N THR A 49 -28.56 7.40 41.24
CA THR A 49 -28.49 5.97 41.63
C THR A 49 -27.45 5.23 40.79
N SER A 50 -26.85 4.18 41.34
CA SER A 50 -25.91 3.30 40.65
C SER A 50 -26.28 1.83 40.87
N SER A 51 -26.12 1.00 39.83
CA SER A 51 -26.13 -0.46 39.96
C SER A 51 -25.41 -1.11 38.76
N LEU A 52 -24.30 -1.79 39.05
CA LEU A 52 -23.64 -2.73 38.15
C LEU A 52 -23.76 -4.13 38.79
N SER A 53 -24.12 -5.12 37.99
CA SER A 53 -24.29 -6.52 38.43
C SER A 53 -23.35 -7.43 37.65
N VAL A 54 -22.58 -8.26 38.36
CA VAL A 54 -21.75 -9.33 37.78
C VAL A 54 -21.95 -10.62 38.59
N ALA A 55 -22.14 -11.73 37.87
CA ALA A 55 -22.15 -13.13 38.30
C ALA A 55 -21.58 -13.95 37.10
N SER A 56 -21.04 -15.17 37.15
CA SER A 56 -20.63 -16.17 38.18
C SER A 56 -19.94 -17.33 37.41
N LEU A 57 -19.14 -18.28 37.92
CA LEU A 57 -18.65 -18.71 39.25
C LEU A 57 -17.39 -19.59 39.00
N GLY A 58 -16.56 -19.94 40.01
CA GLY A 58 -15.44 -20.88 39.75
C GLY A 58 -14.38 -21.15 40.84
N ALA A 59 -14.80 -21.71 41.98
CA ALA A 59 -14.02 -22.52 42.95
C ALA A 59 -12.52 -22.21 43.26
N SER A 60 -12.25 -21.84 44.52
CA SER A 60 -11.45 -22.67 45.46
C SER A 60 -11.60 -22.17 46.90
N THR A 61 -11.35 -23.05 47.87
CA THR A 61 -11.76 -22.92 49.27
C THR A 61 -10.60 -22.64 50.22
N GLU A 62 -10.66 -21.52 50.95
CA GLU A 62 -10.04 -21.37 52.27
C GLU A 62 -10.78 -20.28 53.06
N SER A 63 -10.91 -20.46 54.37
CA SER A 63 -11.88 -19.72 55.19
C SER A 63 -11.21 -18.85 56.26
N LEU A 64 -11.49 -17.54 56.23
CA LEU A 64 -11.21 -16.59 57.31
C LEU A 64 -12.45 -15.70 57.57
N PRO A 65 -12.75 -15.34 58.82
CA PRO A 65 -13.98 -14.63 59.17
C PRO A 65 -13.93 -13.15 58.73
N ALA A 66 -15.07 -12.63 58.28
CA ALA A 66 -15.19 -11.26 57.80
C ALA A 66 -15.48 -10.29 58.95
N ALA A 67 -14.53 -9.41 59.27
CA ALA A 67 -14.75 -8.21 60.07
C ALA A 67 -14.27 -6.96 59.29
N ALA A 68 -15.13 -5.94 59.25
CA ALA A 68 -14.88 -4.54 58.85
C ALA A 68 -13.93 -4.27 57.65
N ARG A 69 -14.52 -4.00 56.49
CA ARG A 69 -13.85 -3.22 55.43
C ARG A 69 -13.64 -1.77 55.91
N ILE A 70 -12.42 -1.25 55.84
CA ILE A 70 -12.15 0.19 55.83
C ILE A 70 -11.57 0.54 54.44
N PRO A 71 -12.16 1.48 53.68
CA PRO A 71 -11.68 1.85 52.35
C PRO A 71 -10.52 2.85 52.41
N ASN A 72 -9.53 2.66 51.54
CA ASN A 72 -8.40 3.58 51.40
C ASN A 72 -8.80 4.90 50.72
N GLY A 73 -8.48 6.02 51.40
CA GLY A 73 -7.90 7.23 50.81
C GLY A 73 -8.76 8.10 49.88
N THR A 74 -8.96 9.37 50.25
CA THR A 74 -8.42 10.57 49.54
C THR A 74 -9.01 11.86 50.13
N ASN A 75 -8.24 12.59 50.96
CA ASN A 75 -8.49 14.01 51.29
C ASN A 75 -7.27 14.75 51.89
N LEU A 76 -6.25 14.00 52.37
CA LEU A 76 -5.02 14.50 53.00
C LEU A 76 -4.05 15.34 52.13
N LYS A 77 -4.48 15.86 50.97
CA LYS A 77 -3.65 16.68 50.07
C LYS A 77 -4.11 18.12 49.87
N ASN A 78 -5.26 18.51 50.43
CA ASN A 78 -5.77 19.88 50.37
C ASN A 78 -5.70 20.65 51.71
N GLU A 79 -5.46 19.98 52.84
CA GLU A 79 -5.42 20.64 54.17
C GLU A 79 -4.02 21.19 54.54
N LEU A 80 -2.96 20.82 53.83
CA LEU A 80 -1.58 21.32 54.10
C LEU A 80 -1.24 22.65 53.41
N ALA A 81 -2.21 23.33 52.78
CA ALA A 81 -1.98 24.51 51.95
C ALA A 81 -2.46 25.85 52.55
N SER A 82 -2.89 25.87 53.81
CA SER A 82 -3.28 27.10 54.53
C SER A 82 -2.38 27.36 55.74
N SER A 83 -1.57 28.41 55.67
CA SER A 83 -0.90 29.02 56.82
C SER A 83 -1.87 29.92 57.63
N PRO A 84 -1.52 30.28 58.88
CA PRO A 84 -2.51 30.41 59.94
C PRO A 84 -3.12 31.79 60.12
N VAL A 85 -4.36 31.80 60.63
CA VAL A 85 -5.03 32.92 61.31
C VAL A 85 -5.98 32.27 62.33
N GLY A 86 -6.00 32.61 63.61
CA GLY A 86 -5.16 33.48 64.44
C GLY A 86 -5.67 33.38 65.88
N ASP A 87 -4.93 33.94 66.84
CA ASP A 87 -5.29 34.00 68.27
C ASP A 87 -5.22 32.65 69.03
N VAL A 88 -4.00 32.21 69.29
CA VAL A 88 -3.65 31.39 70.46
C VAL A 88 -2.59 32.20 71.21
N SER A 89 -2.92 32.67 72.42
CA SER A 89 -1.99 33.44 73.25
C SER A 89 -0.72 32.64 73.54
N ASP A 90 0.43 33.31 73.54
CA ASP A 90 1.72 32.64 73.72
C ASP A 90 1.75 31.95 75.10
N PRO A 91 2.00 30.64 75.21
CA PRO A 91 1.98 29.94 76.50
C PRO A 91 2.94 30.53 77.54
N LEU A 92 3.95 31.29 77.11
CA LEU A 92 4.84 32.04 78.00
C LEU A 92 4.17 33.27 78.61
N GLU A 93 3.38 34.05 77.85
CA GLU A 93 2.59 35.16 78.41
C GLU A 93 1.54 34.66 79.40
N VAL A 94 0.95 33.49 79.16
CA VAL A 94 -0.01 32.86 80.09
C VAL A 94 0.69 32.46 81.40
N LEU A 95 1.91 31.91 81.32
CA LEU A 95 2.72 31.58 82.50
C LEU A 95 3.20 32.84 83.25
N GLU A 96 3.57 33.90 82.55
CA GLU A 96 4.01 35.17 83.13
C GLU A 96 2.87 35.88 83.89
N ASN A 97 1.64 35.81 83.37
CA ASN A 97 0.43 36.26 84.06
C ASN A 97 0.05 35.40 85.29
N ILE A 98 0.45 34.12 85.34
CA ILE A 98 0.19 33.22 86.47
C ILE A 98 1.23 33.38 87.60
N LEU A 99 2.48 33.72 87.26
CA LEU A 99 3.59 33.72 88.21
C LEU A 99 3.88 35.06 88.91
N GLY A 100 3.43 36.20 88.37
CA GLY A 100 3.48 37.50 89.04
C GLY A 100 4.87 38.14 89.09
N ALA A 101 5.10 39.19 88.31
CA ALA A 101 6.43 39.78 88.10
C ALA A 101 7.01 40.51 89.34
N PRO A 102 8.31 40.32 89.66
CA PRO A 102 9.10 41.24 90.48
C PRO A 102 9.67 42.42 89.64
N PRO A 103 10.05 43.55 90.26
CA PRO A 103 10.38 44.80 89.58
C PRO A 103 11.80 44.83 88.94
N PRO A 104 12.09 45.80 88.04
CA PRO A 104 13.16 45.67 87.05
C PRO A 104 14.53 46.16 87.51
N THR A 105 15.58 45.56 86.95
CA THR A 105 16.97 46.08 86.95
C THR A 105 17.62 45.98 85.58
N GLN A 106 18.62 46.82 85.35
CA GLN A 106 19.18 47.18 84.05
C GLN A 106 20.31 46.25 83.57
N ASP A 107 20.54 46.33 82.26
CA ASP A 107 21.81 46.14 81.53
C ASP A 107 22.44 44.75 81.33
N ALA A 108 22.76 44.55 80.04
CA ALA A 108 24.00 43.99 79.50
C ALA A 108 24.42 42.53 79.78
N GLY A 109 24.17 41.67 78.79
CA GLY A 109 25.25 41.16 77.91
C GLY A 109 26.12 39.97 78.35
N ALA A 110 26.63 39.24 77.35
CA ALA A 110 27.52 38.06 77.41
C ALA A 110 26.89 36.80 78.04
N LYS A 111 26.78 35.65 77.36
CA LYS A 111 27.81 34.72 76.81
C LYS A 111 28.62 33.96 77.88
N ALA A 112 28.53 32.62 77.77
CA ALA A 112 29.44 31.62 78.34
C ALA A 112 29.41 31.52 79.89
N ASP A 113 29.73 30.40 80.53
CA ASP A 113 29.86 29.02 80.03
C ASP A 113 29.50 28.05 81.18
N VAL A 114 29.58 26.75 80.89
CA VAL A 114 29.72 25.62 81.84
C VAL A 114 30.19 26.00 83.26
N ASP A 115 29.44 25.58 84.29
CA ASP A 115 30.06 24.78 85.36
C ASP A 115 29.09 23.90 86.16
N ALA A 116 29.64 22.82 86.71
CA ALA A 116 28.93 21.87 87.57
C ALA A 116 28.83 22.40 89.02
N VAL A 117 27.78 21.99 89.76
CA VAL A 117 27.70 22.20 91.21
C VAL A 117 27.60 20.87 91.93
N GLU A 118 28.44 20.73 92.95
CA GLU A 118 28.79 19.48 93.60
C GLU A 118 27.79 19.04 94.68
N LYS A 119 27.89 17.76 95.03
CA LYS A 119 27.20 17.13 96.15
C LYS A 119 27.85 17.58 97.47
N PRO A 120 27.12 18.16 98.44
CA PRO A 120 27.74 18.64 99.68
C PRO A 120 28.29 17.49 100.51
N ALA A 121 29.53 17.65 100.97
CA ALA A 121 30.32 16.63 101.66
C ALA A 121 30.63 17.02 103.10
N LYS A 122 29.63 16.87 104.00
CA LYS A 122 29.81 16.55 105.42
C LYS A 122 28.48 16.30 106.12
N ILE A 123 28.50 15.35 107.04
CA ILE A 123 27.48 15.16 108.09
C ILE A 123 28.03 15.89 109.31
N GLU A 124 27.20 16.71 109.97
CA GLU A 124 27.53 17.23 111.30
C GLU A 124 27.11 16.19 112.33
N GLU A 125 28.09 15.57 113.01
CA GLU A 125 27.90 14.42 113.91
C GLU A 125 27.86 14.82 115.40
N ASP A 126 27.74 16.12 115.72
CA ASP A 126 27.87 16.62 117.09
C ASP A 126 26.61 17.41 117.51
N ILE A 127 25.68 16.72 118.18
CA ILE A 127 24.51 17.32 118.83
C ILE A 127 24.83 17.41 120.32
N ASP A 128 24.95 18.62 120.86
CA ASP A 128 25.29 18.85 122.27
C ASP A 128 24.10 18.47 123.19
N PHE A 129 24.25 17.33 123.88
CA PHE A 129 23.29 16.84 124.88
C PHE A 129 23.61 17.29 126.33
N GLY A 130 24.39 18.36 126.51
CA GLY A 130 24.52 19.06 127.80
C GLY A 130 25.08 18.21 128.94
N GLY A 131 25.83 17.15 128.62
CA GLY A 131 26.48 16.27 129.61
C GLY A 131 25.56 15.26 130.33
N LEU A 132 24.36 14.99 129.81
CA LEU A 132 23.43 13.99 130.38
C LEU A 132 23.22 12.80 129.43
N SER A 133 22.90 11.63 129.99
CA SER A 133 22.69 10.41 129.18
C SER A 133 21.32 10.39 128.49
N LEU A 134 21.25 9.76 127.32
CA LEU A 134 20.08 9.80 126.45
C LEU A 134 18.80 9.18 127.08
N GLU A 135 18.96 8.25 128.01
CA GLU A 135 17.85 7.64 128.77
C GLU A 135 17.38 8.51 129.95
N GLU A 136 18.26 9.32 130.55
CA GLU A 136 17.90 10.27 131.62
C GLU A 136 17.14 11.49 131.05
N PHE A 137 17.44 11.91 129.83
CA PHE A 137 16.70 12.98 129.13
C PHE A 137 15.24 12.59 128.79
N ALA A 138 14.98 11.30 128.54
CA ALA A 138 13.63 10.79 128.26
C ALA A 138 12.79 10.52 129.53
N GLY A 139 13.42 10.45 130.72
CA GLY A 139 12.77 10.13 131.99
C GLY A 139 12.41 11.34 132.87
N ALA A 140 12.91 12.54 132.57
CA ALA A 140 12.83 13.70 133.45
C ALA A 140 11.63 14.63 133.16
N GLY A 141 10.50 14.40 133.83
CA GLY A 141 9.35 15.31 133.79
C GLY A 141 9.52 16.58 134.64
N SER A 142 9.78 17.71 133.99
CA SER A 142 9.61 19.13 134.43
C SER A 142 10.34 19.63 135.70
N PRO A 143 10.83 20.89 135.68
CA PRO A 143 10.23 21.88 136.60
C PRO A 143 10.09 23.33 136.06
N VAL A 144 8.85 23.79 136.10
CA VAL A 144 8.33 25.11 136.57
C VAL A 144 9.29 26.30 136.80
N LEU A 145 8.96 27.42 136.13
CA LEU A 145 9.02 28.81 136.62
C LEU A 145 7.79 29.56 136.03
N GLY A 146 6.95 30.31 136.76
CA GLY A 146 6.77 30.49 138.20
C GLY A 146 5.68 31.55 138.50
N GLN A 147 4.97 31.39 139.64
CA GLN A 147 4.10 32.38 140.34
C GLN A 147 2.80 32.86 139.66
N GLY A 148 1.66 32.75 140.37
CA GLY A 148 0.38 33.36 139.94
C GLY A 148 -0.92 32.84 140.58
N GLU A 149 -0.96 32.66 141.90
CA GLU A 149 -2.14 32.47 142.77
C GLU A 149 -3.25 31.43 142.44
N SER A 150 -3.83 30.91 143.52
CA SER A 150 -4.91 29.91 143.55
C SER A 150 -6.29 30.48 143.21
N VAL A 151 -7.17 29.68 142.57
CA VAL A 151 -8.32 29.02 143.23
C VAL A 151 -9.17 28.25 142.19
N ASN A 152 -9.35 26.96 142.46
CA ASN A 152 -10.50 26.06 142.26
C ASN A 152 -11.56 26.24 141.12
N THR A 153 -12.11 25.09 140.70
CA THR A 153 -13.41 24.85 140.02
C THR A 153 -13.62 25.30 138.55
N GLY A 154 -13.46 24.33 137.63
CA GLY A 154 -14.65 23.70 137.02
C GLY A 154 -15.07 24.07 135.58
N GLY A 155 -14.57 23.30 134.60
CA GLY A 155 -15.30 22.95 133.36
C GLY A 155 -15.30 23.96 132.20
N GLY A 156 -14.75 23.58 131.03
CA GLY A 156 -14.92 24.37 129.80
C GLY A 156 -14.06 24.07 128.56
N THR A 157 -13.16 23.08 128.55
CA THR A 157 -12.08 23.00 127.52
C THR A 157 -12.21 21.90 126.46
N SER A 158 -13.31 21.15 126.38
CA SER A 158 -13.44 20.05 125.40
C SER A 158 -13.62 20.55 123.96
N THR A 159 -14.27 21.70 123.77
CA THR A 159 -14.71 22.19 122.45
C THR A 159 -13.59 22.74 121.58
N ASP A 160 -12.56 23.33 122.18
CA ASP A 160 -11.49 24.00 121.43
C ASP A 160 -10.49 22.99 120.85
N ILE A 161 -10.23 21.90 121.58
CA ILE A 161 -9.39 20.78 121.11
C ILE A 161 -10.07 20.04 119.95
N GLU A 162 -11.40 19.87 120.00
CA GLU A 162 -12.17 19.29 118.90
C GLU A 162 -12.14 20.21 117.66
N GLN A 163 -12.27 21.53 117.82
CA GLN A 163 -12.16 22.47 116.71
C GLN A 163 -10.77 22.55 116.06
N GLU A 164 -9.68 22.37 116.81
CA GLU A 164 -8.34 22.28 116.19
C GLU A 164 -8.12 20.94 115.50
N ARG A 165 -8.58 19.83 116.11
CA ARG A 165 -8.54 18.51 115.46
C ARG A 165 -9.26 18.52 114.11
N ASP A 166 -10.45 19.10 114.05
CA ASP A 166 -11.27 19.11 112.84
C ASP A 166 -10.60 19.94 111.71
N LYS A 167 -9.90 21.04 112.05
CA LYS A 167 -9.09 21.82 111.08
C LYS A 167 -7.91 21.02 110.54
N PHE A 168 -7.22 20.24 111.38
CA PHE A 168 -6.15 19.35 110.92
C PHE A 168 -6.68 18.16 110.11
N GLU A 169 -7.87 17.65 110.45
CA GLU A 169 -8.54 16.60 109.69
C GLU A 169 -8.96 17.10 108.30
N ASP A 170 -9.47 18.32 108.20
CA ASP A 170 -9.82 18.96 106.93
C ASP A 170 -8.59 19.37 106.10
N LEU A 171 -7.50 19.81 106.74
CA LEU A 171 -6.22 20.00 106.07
C LEU A 171 -5.69 18.66 105.52
N HIS A 172 -5.79 17.57 106.29
CA HIS A 172 -5.37 16.24 105.85
C HIS A 172 -6.24 15.74 104.68
N LYS A 173 -7.57 15.93 104.73
CA LYS A 173 -8.47 15.68 103.59
C LYS A 173 -8.10 16.50 102.36
N SER A 174 -7.74 17.78 102.53
CA SER A 174 -7.29 18.64 101.44
C SER A 174 -5.94 18.19 100.86
N ILE A 175 -5.00 17.74 101.69
CA ILE A 175 -3.71 17.19 101.23
C ILE A 175 -3.92 15.88 100.49
N LEU A 176 -4.77 14.98 100.99
CA LEU A 176 -5.15 13.74 100.30
C LEU A 176 -5.86 14.01 98.96
N ALA A 177 -6.72 15.03 98.89
CA ALA A 177 -7.35 15.44 97.63
C ALA A 177 -6.32 16.02 96.64
N CYS A 178 -5.37 16.83 97.11
CA CYS A 178 -4.27 17.31 96.28
C CYS A 178 -3.35 16.16 95.80
N ASP A 179 -3.07 15.18 96.65
CA ASP A 179 -2.28 13.99 96.31
C ASP A 179 -3.01 13.09 95.30
N GLU A 180 -4.34 12.93 95.43
CA GLU A 180 -5.18 12.24 94.45
C GLU A 180 -5.19 12.97 93.09
N VAL A 181 -5.26 14.30 93.09
CA VAL A 181 -5.12 15.11 91.86
C VAL A 181 -3.72 14.97 91.26
N LEU A 182 -2.65 15.07 92.06
CA LEU A 182 -1.27 14.89 91.58
C LEU A 182 -1.04 13.49 91.01
N LYS A 183 -1.58 12.46 91.65
CA LYS A 183 -1.57 11.07 91.15
C LYS A 183 -2.33 10.91 89.85
N SER A 184 -3.43 11.65 89.66
CA SER A 184 -4.15 11.68 88.38
C SER A 184 -3.33 12.36 87.26
N VAL A 185 -2.59 13.43 87.59
CA VAL A 185 -1.69 14.13 86.65
C VAL A 185 -0.46 13.29 86.33
N GLU A 186 0.13 12.61 87.31
CA GLU A 186 1.22 11.65 87.11
C GLU A 186 0.76 10.50 86.20
N THR A 187 -0.43 9.93 86.47
CA THR A 187 -1.03 8.88 85.61
C THR A 187 -1.28 9.39 84.19
N TYR A 188 -1.76 10.63 84.04
CA TYR A 188 -1.98 11.23 82.72
C TYR A 188 -0.66 11.46 81.96
N LEU A 189 0.37 12.01 82.61
CA LEU A 189 1.67 12.27 81.98
C LEU A 189 2.47 10.99 81.68
N THR A 190 2.36 9.97 82.52
CA THR A 190 2.97 8.66 82.26
C THR A 190 2.28 7.94 81.11
N ASN A 191 0.94 7.97 81.04
CA ASN A 191 0.18 7.49 79.88
C ASN A 191 0.52 8.27 78.61
N PHE A 192 0.52 9.61 78.64
CA PHE A 192 0.86 10.45 77.49
C PHE A 192 2.29 10.22 76.99
N ARG A 193 3.25 9.98 77.90
CA ARG A 193 4.61 9.56 77.54
C ARG A 193 4.64 8.18 76.90
N ALA A 194 3.84 7.22 77.40
CA ALA A 194 3.72 5.89 76.82
C ALA A 194 3.09 5.95 75.42
N ASP A 195 2.05 6.75 75.23
CA ASP A 195 1.38 6.98 73.95
C ASP A 195 2.31 7.66 72.93
N LEU A 196 3.09 8.68 73.35
CA LEU A 196 4.11 9.29 72.49
C LEU A 196 5.22 8.29 72.10
N ALA A 197 5.64 7.41 73.01
CA ALA A 197 6.60 6.36 72.70
C ALA A 197 6.01 5.32 71.73
N ALA A 198 4.75 4.91 71.93
CA ALA A 198 4.03 4.00 71.05
C ALA A 198 3.87 4.61 69.64
N VAL A 199 3.35 5.84 69.53
CA VAL A 199 3.19 6.56 68.25
C VAL A 199 4.54 6.79 67.56
N SER A 200 5.60 7.14 68.30
CA SER A 200 6.94 7.28 67.71
C SER A 200 7.46 5.96 67.15
N SER A 201 7.26 4.84 67.86
CA SER A 201 7.62 3.51 67.38
C SER A 201 6.79 3.06 66.17
N GLU A 202 5.51 3.45 66.12
CA GLU A 202 4.63 3.15 64.99
C GLU A 202 4.99 3.99 63.75
N ILE A 203 5.33 5.27 63.93
CA ILE A 203 5.85 6.14 62.86
C ILE A 203 7.18 5.60 62.33
N GLU A 204 8.11 5.21 63.21
CA GLU A 204 9.38 4.60 62.79
C GLU A 204 9.13 3.30 62.02
N HIS A 205 8.28 2.42 62.53
CA HIS A 205 7.91 1.17 61.86
C HIS A 205 7.21 1.42 60.50
N LEU A 206 6.35 2.44 60.39
CA LEU A 206 5.75 2.88 59.12
C LEU A 206 6.80 3.42 58.14
N GLN A 207 7.78 4.19 58.63
CA GLN A 207 8.84 4.76 57.81
C GLN A 207 9.83 3.68 57.33
N GLN A 208 10.23 2.75 58.20
CA GLN A 208 11.01 1.55 57.85
C GLN A 208 10.24 0.66 56.86
N ARG A 209 8.93 0.45 57.07
CA ARG A 209 8.08 -0.31 56.14
C ARG A 209 7.93 0.37 54.79
N SER A 210 7.80 1.70 54.78
CA SER A 210 7.70 2.52 53.57
C SER A 210 9.00 2.48 52.75
N SER A 211 10.16 2.66 53.40
CA SER A 211 11.47 2.57 52.73
C SER A 211 11.76 1.15 52.23
N ALA A 212 11.41 0.10 53.00
CA ALA A 212 11.52 -1.28 52.57
C ALA A 212 10.61 -1.61 51.37
N LEU A 213 9.39 -1.05 51.32
CA LEU A 213 8.48 -1.18 50.17
C LEU A 213 9.00 -0.42 48.95
N ASN A 214 9.53 0.80 49.13
CA ASN A 214 10.14 1.57 48.06
C ASN A 214 11.36 0.85 47.46
N ASN A 215 12.24 0.29 48.29
CA ASN A 215 13.39 -0.49 47.83
C ASN A 215 12.95 -1.76 47.07
N LYS A 216 11.90 -2.45 47.55
CA LYS A 216 11.29 -3.58 46.82
C LYS A 216 10.69 -3.15 45.48
N LEU A 217 10.08 -1.97 45.41
CA LEU A 217 9.51 -1.41 44.18
C LEU A 217 10.61 -1.02 43.17
N GLN A 218 11.67 -0.34 43.62
CA GLN A 218 12.83 0.00 42.78
C GLN A 218 13.52 -1.26 42.23
N ASN A 219 13.74 -2.28 43.08
CA ASN A 219 14.31 -3.57 42.64
C ASN A 219 13.40 -4.25 41.60
N ARG A 220 12.08 -4.22 41.79
CA ARG A 220 11.12 -4.75 40.80
C ARG A 220 11.14 -3.97 39.49
N GLN A 221 11.18 -2.65 39.53
CA GLN A 221 11.29 -1.80 38.33
C GLN A 221 12.61 -2.03 37.57
N ALA A 222 13.72 -2.23 38.29
CA ALA A 222 15.01 -2.57 37.68
C ALA A 222 14.96 -3.93 36.97
N VAL A 223 14.34 -4.94 37.59
CA VAL A 223 14.12 -6.26 36.97
C VAL A 223 13.15 -6.18 35.80
N GLU A 224 12.04 -5.46 35.92
CA GLU A 224 11.05 -5.24 34.85
C GLU A 224 11.68 -4.57 33.62
N LYS A 225 12.56 -3.58 33.82
CA LYS A 225 13.28 -2.90 32.75
C LYS A 225 14.23 -3.81 31.96
N VAL A 226 14.74 -4.88 32.58
CA VAL A 226 15.62 -5.87 31.92
C VAL A 226 14.82 -7.03 31.32
N LEU A 227 13.90 -7.60 32.11
CA LEU A 227 13.17 -8.82 31.74
C LEU A 227 11.97 -8.53 30.81
N GLY A 228 11.32 -7.37 30.95
CA GLY A 228 10.17 -6.96 30.17
C GLY A 228 10.42 -6.98 28.66
N PRO A 229 11.47 -6.30 28.14
CA PRO A 229 11.80 -6.31 26.71
C PRO A 229 12.11 -7.71 26.17
N GLU A 230 12.70 -8.59 26.98
CA GLU A 230 12.98 -9.98 26.59
C GLU A 230 11.69 -10.81 26.52
N VAL A 231 10.85 -10.76 27.55
CA VAL A 231 9.56 -11.45 27.56
C VAL A 231 8.65 -10.93 26.44
N GLU A 232 8.59 -9.61 26.22
CA GLU A 232 7.85 -9.02 25.11
C GLU A 232 8.40 -9.45 23.75
N ALA A 233 9.71 -9.70 23.59
CA ALA A 233 10.30 -10.17 22.34
C ALA A 233 9.81 -11.58 21.97
N PHE A 234 9.72 -12.49 22.95
CA PHE A 234 9.24 -13.86 22.77
C PHE A 234 7.70 -13.99 22.79
N ALA A 235 6.97 -13.05 23.39
CA ALA A 235 5.52 -13.07 23.46
C ALA A 235 4.83 -12.77 22.12
N ILE A 236 3.93 -13.66 21.69
CA ILE A 236 3.01 -13.45 20.57
C ILE A 236 1.63 -13.09 21.15
N PRO A 237 1.03 -11.92 20.83
CA PRO A 237 -0.25 -11.54 21.39
C PRO A 237 -1.37 -12.54 21.02
N PRO A 238 -2.15 -13.07 21.99
CA PRO A 238 -3.22 -14.04 21.70
C PRO A 238 -4.28 -13.54 20.72
N ALA A 239 -4.50 -12.22 20.65
CA ALA A 239 -5.37 -11.59 19.67
C ALA A 239 -4.86 -11.75 18.22
N VAL A 240 -3.55 -11.77 18.00
CA VAL A 240 -2.95 -12.05 16.69
C VAL A 240 -3.15 -13.52 16.32
N VAL A 241 -2.93 -14.43 17.27
CA VAL A 241 -3.14 -15.88 17.07
C VAL A 241 -4.58 -16.18 16.71
N ARG A 242 -5.57 -15.76 17.53
CA ARG A 242 -7.00 -15.95 17.24
C ARG A 242 -7.41 -15.39 15.89
N LYS A 243 -6.88 -14.22 15.52
CA LYS A 243 -7.18 -13.61 14.23
C LYS A 243 -6.62 -14.41 13.04
N ILE A 244 -5.48 -15.06 13.21
CA ILE A 244 -4.89 -15.92 12.18
C ILE A 244 -5.63 -17.25 12.06
N THR A 245 -6.10 -17.83 13.18
CA THR A 245 -6.81 -19.12 13.21
C THR A 245 -8.29 -19.04 12.83
N GLU A 246 -9.00 -18.02 13.32
CA GLU A 246 -10.47 -17.87 13.22
C GLU A 246 -10.92 -16.71 12.32
N GLY A 247 -10.06 -15.72 12.10
CA GLY A 247 -10.41 -14.49 11.38
C GLY A 247 -10.52 -14.68 9.86
N ALA A 248 -11.35 -13.84 9.23
CA ALA A 248 -11.42 -13.72 7.79
C ALA A 248 -10.12 -13.13 7.22
N VAL A 249 -9.76 -13.53 5.99
CA VAL A 249 -8.55 -13.05 5.28
C VAL A 249 -8.80 -11.65 4.71
N ASP A 250 -8.72 -10.64 5.57
CA ASP A 250 -8.90 -9.23 5.22
C ASP A 250 -7.57 -8.44 5.30
N GLY A 251 -7.59 -7.15 4.94
CA GLY A 251 -6.40 -6.30 5.03
C GLY A 251 -5.84 -6.15 6.45
N SER A 252 -6.63 -6.41 7.50
CA SER A 252 -6.18 -6.39 8.89
C SER A 252 -5.67 -7.76 9.39
N TRP A 253 -6.01 -8.86 8.71
CA TRP A 253 -5.37 -10.17 8.82
C TRP A 253 -3.96 -10.15 8.21
N VAL A 254 -3.76 -9.48 7.07
CA VAL A 254 -2.42 -9.30 6.46
C VAL A 254 -1.45 -8.62 7.44
N LYS A 255 -1.90 -7.54 8.12
CA LYS A 255 -1.09 -6.85 9.14
C LYS A 255 -0.76 -7.75 10.34
N ALA A 256 -1.68 -8.65 10.72
CA ALA A 256 -1.45 -9.62 11.79
C ALA A 256 -0.42 -10.68 11.37
N LEU A 257 -0.45 -11.13 10.11
CA LEU A 257 0.56 -12.03 9.55
C LEU A 257 1.94 -11.36 9.47
N GLU A 258 2.03 -10.11 9.04
CA GLU A 258 3.29 -9.34 9.01
C GLU A 258 3.86 -9.11 10.43
N GLN A 259 2.99 -8.92 11.43
CA GLN A 259 3.40 -8.86 12.83
C GLN A 259 3.92 -10.23 13.31
N LEU A 260 3.24 -11.32 12.98
CA LEU A 260 3.71 -12.68 13.27
C LEU A 260 5.06 -12.96 12.62
N GLU A 261 5.23 -12.65 11.32
CA GLU A 261 6.48 -12.88 10.60
C GLU A 261 7.65 -12.09 11.22
N LYS A 262 7.45 -10.82 11.59
CA LYS A 262 8.46 -10.03 12.31
C LYS A 262 8.87 -10.69 13.63
N ARG A 263 7.90 -11.16 14.42
CA ARG A 263 8.15 -11.82 15.71
C ARG A 263 8.86 -13.16 15.53
N ILE A 264 8.45 -13.99 14.58
CA ILE A 264 9.14 -15.23 14.20
C ILE A 264 10.61 -14.93 13.88
N ARG A 265 10.90 -13.92 13.06
CA ARG A 265 12.30 -13.55 12.73
C ARG A 265 13.10 -13.08 13.95
N THR A 266 12.51 -12.31 14.87
CA THR A 266 13.18 -11.89 16.12
C THR A 266 13.46 -13.07 17.05
N ILE A 267 12.54 -14.03 17.13
CA ILE A 267 12.73 -15.25 17.93
C ILE A 267 13.81 -16.14 17.27
N GLU A 268 13.76 -16.32 15.95
CA GLU A 268 14.78 -17.05 15.18
C GLU A 268 16.18 -16.37 15.18
N SER A 269 16.28 -15.05 15.38
CA SER A 269 17.58 -14.36 15.53
C SER A 269 18.12 -14.51 16.95
N LYS A 270 17.30 -14.26 17.97
CA LYS A 270 17.70 -14.44 19.38
C LYS A 270 18.11 -15.88 19.69
N ALA A 271 17.42 -16.86 19.09
CA ALA A 271 17.77 -18.28 19.19
C ALA A 271 19.12 -18.67 18.54
N LYS A 272 19.74 -17.78 17.74
CA LYS A 272 21.09 -17.97 17.16
C LYS A 272 22.17 -17.24 17.94
N GLU A 273 21.82 -16.13 18.55
CA GLU A 273 22.72 -15.30 19.37
C GLU A 273 22.92 -15.94 20.75
N ASP A 274 21.82 -16.35 21.41
CA ASP A 274 21.84 -16.95 22.74
C ASP A 274 21.67 -18.48 22.66
N LYS A 275 22.71 -19.20 23.08
CA LYS A 275 22.68 -20.67 23.09
C LYS A 275 21.92 -21.18 24.32
N ASP A 276 20.76 -21.77 24.06
CA ASP A 276 19.95 -22.61 24.96
C ASP A 276 18.99 -21.91 25.95
N VAL A 277 18.22 -20.93 25.45
CA VAL A 277 17.02 -20.43 26.15
C VAL A 277 15.87 -21.44 26.03
N LYS A 278 15.54 -22.15 27.12
CA LYS A 278 14.46 -23.17 27.14
C LYS A 278 13.10 -22.65 26.65
N ALA A 279 12.74 -21.40 26.95
CA ALA A 279 11.50 -20.79 26.48
C ALA A 279 11.38 -20.74 24.94
N VAL A 280 12.51 -20.71 24.21
CA VAL A 280 12.49 -20.83 22.73
C VAL A 280 12.08 -22.23 22.30
N GLN A 281 12.51 -23.27 23.03
CA GLN A 281 12.12 -24.66 22.75
C GLN A 281 10.61 -24.86 22.99
N ASP A 282 10.07 -24.27 24.06
CA ASP A 282 8.64 -24.34 24.41
C ASP A 282 7.73 -23.58 23.43
N ILE A 283 8.18 -22.41 22.94
CA ILE A 283 7.39 -21.55 22.03
C ILE A 283 7.45 -22.04 20.57
N ARG A 284 8.52 -22.74 20.17
CA ARG A 284 8.71 -23.25 18.81
C ARG A 284 7.55 -24.11 18.27
N PRO A 285 7.03 -25.13 18.98
CA PRO A 285 5.88 -25.89 18.48
C PRO A 285 4.63 -25.01 18.29
N LEU A 286 4.35 -24.05 19.18
CA LEU A 286 3.25 -23.10 18.97
C LEU A 286 3.46 -22.22 17.72
N ILE A 287 4.69 -21.79 17.44
CA ILE A 287 5.00 -21.05 16.22
C ILE A 287 4.77 -21.91 14.99
N ASP A 288 5.20 -23.18 15.02
CA ASP A 288 5.07 -24.10 13.90
C ASP A 288 3.59 -24.49 13.65
N ASP A 289 2.79 -24.67 14.70
CA ASP A 289 1.33 -24.89 14.62
C ASP A 289 0.60 -23.67 14.04
N VAL A 290 0.86 -22.47 14.57
CA VAL A 290 0.23 -21.23 14.07
C VAL A 290 0.68 -20.91 12.64
N SER A 291 1.95 -21.19 12.30
CA SER A 291 2.45 -21.06 10.93
C SER A 291 1.79 -22.06 9.98
N SER A 292 1.60 -23.31 10.41
CA SER A 292 0.93 -24.35 9.63
C SER A 292 -0.54 -24.01 9.39
N LYS A 293 -1.25 -23.51 10.41
CA LYS A 293 -2.64 -23.04 10.26
C LYS A 293 -2.74 -21.81 9.37
N ALA A 294 -1.79 -20.87 9.46
CA ALA A 294 -1.70 -19.75 8.54
C ALA A 294 -1.51 -20.25 7.10
N VAL A 295 -0.57 -21.17 6.84
CA VAL A 295 -0.32 -21.77 5.52
C VAL A 295 -1.58 -22.43 4.95
N GLU A 296 -2.34 -23.18 5.75
CA GLU A 296 -3.63 -23.77 5.34
C GLU A 296 -4.64 -22.69 4.89
N ARG A 297 -4.82 -21.64 5.70
CA ARG A 297 -5.72 -20.51 5.37
C ARG A 297 -5.30 -19.75 4.11
N ILE A 298 -3.99 -19.54 3.94
CA ILE A 298 -3.42 -18.89 2.75
C ILE A 298 -3.69 -19.73 1.51
N ARG A 299 -3.41 -21.04 1.56
CA ARG A 299 -3.68 -21.99 0.48
C ARG A 299 -5.15 -21.93 0.08
N ASP A 300 -6.06 -22.06 1.05
CA ASP A 300 -7.50 -22.07 0.78
C ASP A 300 -7.97 -20.75 0.13
N TYR A 301 -7.49 -19.61 0.64
CA TYR A 301 -7.78 -18.30 0.06
C TYR A 301 -7.25 -18.18 -1.37
N VAL A 302 -5.95 -18.44 -1.60
CA VAL A 302 -5.35 -18.30 -2.93
C VAL A 302 -5.97 -19.27 -3.93
N VAL A 303 -6.27 -20.52 -3.54
CA VAL A 303 -6.99 -21.49 -4.38
C VAL A 303 -8.41 -21.01 -4.68
N SER A 304 -9.11 -20.36 -3.74
CA SER A 304 -10.42 -19.75 -4.01
C SER A 304 -10.33 -18.62 -5.05
N GLN A 305 -9.29 -17.78 -4.99
CA GLN A 305 -9.08 -16.71 -5.97
C GLN A 305 -8.68 -17.26 -7.35
N ILE A 306 -7.85 -18.30 -7.42
CA ILE A 306 -7.53 -19.00 -8.68
C ILE A 306 -8.79 -19.65 -9.28
N LYS A 307 -9.69 -20.20 -8.46
CA LYS A 307 -11.00 -20.70 -8.92
C LYS A 307 -11.90 -19.56 -9.43
N ALA A 308 -11.90 -18.40 -8.78
CA ALA A 308 -12.66 -17.23 -9.23
C ALA A 308 -12.23 -16.74 -10.62
N LEU A 309 -10.93 -16.82 -10.96
CA LEU A 309 -10.43 -16.52 -12.32
C LEU A 309 -11.01 -17.42 -13.42
N ARG A 310 -11.59 -18.59 -13.09
CA ARG A 310 -12.24 -19.49 -14.06
C ARG A 310 -13.71 -19.17 -14.32
N SER A 311 -14.29 -18.26 -13.56
CA SER A 311 -15.71 -17.93 -13.70
C SER A 311 -15.96 -17.08 -14.96
N PRO A 312 -17.02 -17.35 -15.73
CA PRO A 312 -17.30 -16.64 -16.97
C PRO A 312 -17.61 -15.16 -16.70
N ASN A 313 -17.19 -14.30 -17.63
CA ASN A 313 -17.39 -12.85 -17.62
C ASN A 313 -16.64 -12.05 -16.53
N ILE A 314 -15.77 -12.66 -15.71
CA ILE A 314 -14.91 -11.87 -14.81
C ILE A 314 -13.63 -11.39 -15.50
N ASN A 315 -13.33 -10.10 -15.34
CA ASN A 315 -12.05 -9.53 -15.76
C ASN A 315 -10.92 -9.99 -14.82
N ALA A 316 -10.03 -10.84 -15.31
CA ALA A 316 -8.87 -11.35 -14.59
C ALA A 316 -8.03 -10.24 -13.93
N GLN A 317 -7.86 -9.09 -14.60
CA GLN A 317 -7.10 -7.94 -14.11
C GLN A 317 -7.68 -7.36 -12.81
N VAL A 318 -9.01 -7.41 -12.64
CA VAL A 318 -9.67 -6.90 -11.43
C VAL A 318 -9.38 -7.80 -10.23
N ILE A 319 -9.36 -9.13 -10.42
CA ILE A 319 -8.97 -10.08 -9.38
C ILE A 319 -7.46 -9.98 -9.10
N GLN A 320 -6.61 -9.87 -10.13
CA GLN A 320 -5.17 -9.67 -9.98
C GLN A 320 -4.84 -8.46 -9.09
N VAL A 321 -5.41 -7.30 -9.36
CA VAL A 321 -5.17 -6.09 -8.56
C VAL A 321 -5.78 -6.19 -7.16
N ASN A 322 -7.06 -6.56 -7.05
CA ASN A 322 -7.78 -6.46 -5.77
C ASN A 322 -7.51 -7.62 -4.80
N ALA A 323 -7.24 -8.83 -5.32
CA ALA A 323 -7.17 -10.06 -4.51
C ALA A 323 -5.78 -10.72 -4.48
N PHE A 324 -4.94 -10.55 -5.52
CA PHE A 324 -3.57 -11.07 -5.52
C PHE A 324 -2.54 -10.01 -5.10
N LEU A 325 -2.46 -8.88 -5.80
CA LEU A 325 -1.46 -7.82 -5.52
C LEU A 325 -1.61 -7.23 -4.11
N ARG A 326 -2.85 -6.93 -3.70
CA ARG A 326 -3.16 -6.48 -2.33
C ARG A 326 -2.70 -7.44 -1.23
N TYR A 327 -2.63 -8.74 -1.53
CA TYR A 327 -2.25 -9.81 -0.61
C TYR A 327 -0.87 -10.41 -0.95
N ARG A 328 -0.02 -9.68 -1.68
CA ARG A 328 1.33 -10.09 -2.08
C ARG A 328 2.19 -10.59 -0.91
N SER A 329 2.18 -9.90 0.23
CA SER A 329 2.98 -10.30 1.40
C SER A 329 2.57 -11.67 1.95
N VAL A 330 1.30 -12.04 1.81
CA VAL A 330 0.74 -13.33 2.22
C VAL A 330 1.33 -14.49 1.41
N PHE A 331 1.44 -14.35 0.10
CA PHE A 331 2.10 -15.35 -0.74
C PHE A 331 3.62 -15.38 -0.49
N GLY A 332 4.22 -14.22 -0.17
CA GLY A 332 5.62 -14.12 0.25
C GLY A 332 5.93 -14.91 1.54
N PHE A 333 5.02 -14.93 2.50
CA PHE A 333 5.11 -15.76 3.72
C PHE A 333 5.03 -17.25 3.39
N LEU A 334 4.02 -17.66 2.61
CA LEU A 334 3.84 -19.04 2.15
C LEU A 334 5.11 -19.60 1.49
N ALA A 335 5.67 -18.87 0.52
CA ALA A 335 6.88 -19.26 -0.20
C ALA A 335 8.15 -19.33 0.69
N THR A 336 8.11 -18.74 1.89
CA THR A 336 9.22 -18.78 2.85
C THR A 336 9.12 -19.98 3.79
N LYS A 337 7.91 -20.37 4.21
CA LYS A 337 7.69 -21.50 5.13
C LYS A 337 7.49 -22.83 4.39
N GLN A 338 6.83 -22.85 3.23
CA GLN A 338 6.62 -24.07 2.41
C GLN A 338 6.80 -23.77 0.90
N PRO A 339 8.02 -23.88 0.34
CA PRO A 339 8.29 -23.52 -1.05
C PRO A 339 7.58 -24.45 -2.06
N GLN A 340 7.52 -25.75 -1.80
CA GLN A 340 6.88 -26.73 -2.70
C GLN A 340 5.40 -26.38 -2.99
N LEU A 341 4.64 -26.06 -1.94
CA LEU A 341 3.23 -25.67 -2.07
C LEU A 341 3.06 -24.33 -2.80
N ALA A 342 4.02 -23.40 -2.64
CA ALA A 342 4.02 -22.15 -3.38
C ALA A 342 4.28 -22.37 -4.90
N ASP A 343 5.12 -23.33 -5.27
CA ASP A 343 5.35 -23.71 -6.67
C ASP A 343 4.14 -24.45 -7.27
N GLU A 344 3.50 -25.37 -6.53
CA GLU A 344 2.24 -26.01 -6.96
C GLU A 344 1.13 -24.99 -7.22
N ILE A 345 0.94 -24.02 -6.32
CA ILE A 345 -0.05 -22.95 -6.47
C ILE A 345 0.34 -22.01 -7.62
N SER A 346 1.64 -21.72 -7.80
CA SER A 346 2.13 -20.97 -8.97
C SER A 346 1.77 -21.69 -10.28
N GLN A 347 1.95 -23.01 -10.33
CA GLN A 347 1.63 -23.82 -11.51
C GLN A 347 0.11 -23.88 -11.75
N ALA A 348 -0.70 -23.98 -10.68
CA ALA A 348 -2.15 -23.92 -10.77
C ALA A 348 -2.65 -22.57 -11.32
N TYR A 349 -2.00 -21.47 -10.94
CA TYR A 349 -2.24 -20.15 -11.52
C TYR A 349 -1.86 -20.10 -13.01
N ILE A 350 -0.63 -20.52 -13.37
CA ILE A 350 -0.12 -20.54 -14.75
C ILE A 350 -1.04 -21.35 -15.67
N ASN A 351 -1.42 -22.56 -15.26
CA ASN A 351 -2.35 -23.42 -16.02
C ASN A 351 -3.73 -22.77 -16.19
N THR A 352 -4.20 -22.04 -15.16
CA THR A 352 -5.49 -21.34 -15.22
C THR A 352 -5.43 -20.13 -16.17
N MET A 353 -4.36 -19.34 -16.13
CA MET A 353 -4.19 -18.20 -17.06
C MET A 353 -3.91 -18.64 -18.49
N ARG A 354 -3.15 -19.73 -18.70
CA ARG A 354 -3.00 -20.35 -20.03
C ARG A 354 -4.37 -20.70 -20.62
N TRP A 355 -5.22 -21.38 -19.85
CA TRP A 355 -6.57 -21.73 -20.28
C TRP A 355 -7.43 -20.49 -20.54
N TYR A 356 -7.38 -19.50 -19.64
CA TYR A 356 -8.11 -18.24 -19.75
C TYR A 356 -7.77 -17.50 -21.05
N TYR A 357 -6.50 -17.15 -21.25
CA TYR A 357 -6.08 -16.42 -22.45
C TYR A 357 -6.30 -17.24 -23.73
N SER A 358 -5.96 -18.53 -23.74
CA SER A 358 -6.21 -19.38 -24.91
C SER A 358 -7.69 -19.43 -25.28
N SER A 359 -8.59 -19.63 -24.31
CA SER A 359 -10.04 -19.69 -24.55
C SER A 359 -10.60 -18.34 -25.03
N HIS A 360 -10.23 -17.24 -24.36
CA HIS A 360 -10.68 -15.91 -24.73
C HIS A 360 -10.17 -15.47 -26.11
N PHE A 361 -8.90 -15.69 -26.44
CA PHE A 361 -8.34 -15.36 -27.76
C PHE A 361 -8.81 -16.32 -28.87
N THR A 362 -9.11 -17.59 -28.56
CA THR A 362 -9.78 -18.49 -29.52
C THR A 362 -11.17 -17.95 -29.88
N ARG A 363 -11.98 -17.59 -28.88
CA ARG A 363 -13.30 -16.95 -29.13
C ARG A 363 -13.15 -15.61 -29.85
N TYR A 364 -12.11 -14.84 -29.56
CA TYR A 364 -11.84 -13.58 -30.24
C TYR A 364 -11.53 -13.79 -31.72
N LYS A 365 -10.67 -14.77 -32.03
CA LYS A 365 -10.35 -15.17 -33.40
C LYS A 365 -11.64 -15.52 -34.16
N THR A 366 -12.49 -16.38 -33.61
CA THR A 366 -13.78 -16.74 -34.23
C THR A 366 -14.76 -15.57 -34.38
N ALA A 367 -14.64 -14.52 -33.56
CA ALA A 367 -15.41 -13.27 -33.75
C ALA A 367 -14.81 -12.41 -34.88
N LEU A 368 -13.49 -12.32 -35.00
CA LEU A 368 -12.80 -11.62 -36.08
C LEU A 368 -12.97 -12.33 -37.44
N ASP A 369 -13.04 -13.67 -37.46
CA ASP A 369 -13.30 -14.48 -38.66
C ASP A 369 -14.68 -14.21 -39.30
N LYS A 370 -15.60 -13.56 -38.55
CA LYS A 370 -16.93 -13.14 -39.05
C LYS A 370 -16.90 -11.78 -39.78
N LEU A 371 -15.84 -10.98 -39.61
CA LEU A 371 -15.69 -9.71 -40.30
C LEU A 371 -15.59 -9.93 -41.82
N GLN A 372 -16.32 -9.15 -42.60
CA GLN A 372 -16.24 -9.23 -44.06
C GLN A 372 -14.98 -8.55 -44.56
N LEU A 373 -13.94 -9.33 -44.83
CA LEU A 373 -12.68 -8.81 -45.37
C LEU A 373 -12.74 -8.62 -46.89
N HIS A 374 -12.14 -7.54 -47.37
CA HIS A 374 -12.00 -7.22 -48.79
C HIS A 374 -10.84 -8.02 -49.40
N THR A 375 -11.13 -9.21 -49.94
CA THR A 375 -10.11 -10.06 -50.58
C THR A 375 -9.62 -9.47 -51.90
N ILE A 376 -8.34 -9.08 -51.94
CA ILE A 376 -7.61 -8.74 -53.18
C ILE A 376 -6.89 -10.01 -53.64
N ASP A 377 -7.36 -10.58 -54.75
CA ASP A 377 -6.97 -11.89 -55.28
C ASP A 377 -5.88 -11.77 -56.39
N ALA A 378 -5.35 -12.91 -56.85
CA ALA A 378 -4.36 -13.02 -57.93
C ALA A 378 -4.80 -12.41 -59.29
N SER A 379 -6.06 -11.99 -59.40
CA SER A 379 -6.61 -11.28 -60.56
C SER A 379 -6.44 -9.75 -60.49
N ASP A 380 -6.18 -9.17 -59.32
CA ASP A 380 -5.90 -7.73 -59.11
C ASP A 380 -4.40 -7.45 -59.02
N VAL A 381 -3.62 -8.07 -59.91
CA VAL A 381 -2.19 -7.75 -60.06
C VAL A 381 -2.03 -6.50 -60.94
N ILE A 382 -1.00 -5.67 -60.70
CA ILE A 382 -0.83 -4.33 -61.32
C ILE A 382 -1.11 -4.32 -62.84
N ALA A 383 -0.60 -5.30 -63.58
CA ALA A 383 -0.74 -5.44 -65.04
C ALA A 383 -1.92 -6.32 -65.52
N ALA A 384 -2.94 -6.55 -64.69
CA ALA A 384 -4.17 -7.23 -65.11
C ALA A 384 -5.06 -6.33 -66.00
N GLU A 385 -5.47 -6.88 -67.15
CA GLU A 385 -6.37 -6.25 -68.12
C GLU A 385 -7.76 -5.94 -67.49
N PRO A 386 -8.31 -4.73 -67.68
CA PRO A 386 -9.58 -4.34 -67.06
C PRO A 386 -10.81 -5.13 -67.56
N GLY A 387 -10.68 -5.88 -68.67
CA GLY A 387 -11.76 -6.64 -69.29
C GLY A 387 -12.22 -7.89 -68.52
N SER A 388 -11.48 -8.37 -67.52
CA SER A 388 -11.85 -9.56 -66.73
C SER A 388 -12.74 -9.24 -65.51
N ARG A 389 -13.13 -7.99 -65.31
CA ARG A 389 -13.94 -7.56 -64.16
C ARG A 389 -15.42 -7.91 -64.34
N ARG A 390 -15.87 -9.01 -63.71
CA ARG A 390 -17.28 -9.14 -63.33
C ARG A 390 -17.67 -7.92 -62.47
N ALA A 391 -18.83 -7.34 -62.77
CA ALA A 391 -19.33 -6.07 -62.26
C ALA A 391 -18.83 -5.69 -60.83
N VAL A 392 -17.95 -4.69 -60.78
CA VAL A 392 -17.47 -4.10 -59.53
C VAL A 392 -18.67 -3.45 -58.82
N LYS A 393 -18.95 -3.85 -57.58
CA LYS A 393 -19.96 -3.17 -56.76
C LYS A 393 -19.55 -1.71 -56.53
N PRO A 394 -20.45 -0.73 -56.70
CA PRO A 394 -20.13 0.68 -56.43
C PRO A 394 -19.79 0.83 -54.95
N GLY A 395 -18.55 1.24 -54.66
CA GLY A 395 -17.99 1.30 -53.30
C GLY A 395 -16.72 0.48 -53.07
N ALA A 396 -16.30 -0.37 -54.02
CA ALA A 396 -14.99 -1.02 -53.96
C ALA A 396 -13.87 0.04 -54.03
N ALA A 397 -13.10 0.17 -52.94
CA ALA A 397 -11.96 1.07 -52.86
C ALA A 397 -10.83 0.57 -53.79
N ASP A 398 -10.12 1.50 -54.43
CA ASP A 398 -9.09 1.16 -55.40
C ASP A 398 -7.90 0.48 -54.70
N ALA A 399 -7.65 -0.80 -55.05
CA ALA A 399 -6.75 -1.71 -54.34
C ALA A 399 -5.31 -1.21 -54.20
N PHE A 400 -4.88 -0.31 -55.09
CA PHE A 400 -3.54 0.28 -55.13
C PHE A 400 -3.45 1.66 -54.47
N SER A 401 -4.55 2.19 -53.91
CA SER A 401 -4.60 3.50 -53.27
C SER A 401 -4.50 3.37 -51.74
N ILE A 402 -3.63 4.18 -51.12
CA ILE A 402 -3.45 4.15 -49.66
C ILE A 402 -4.65 4.78 -48.92
N GLY A 403 -5.21 5.87 -49.44
CA GLY A 403 -6.43 6.51 -48.94
C GLY A 403 -6.49 6.63 -47.42
N ARG A 404 -7.59 6.17 -46.82
CA ARG A 404 -7.82 6.14 -45.36
C ARG A 404 -7.13 4.95 -44.65
N ARG A 405 -6.47 4.04 -45.37
CA ARG A 405 -5.82 2.86 -44.79
C ARG A 405 -4.62 3.25 -43.92
N ALA A 406 -3.92 4.33 -44.27
CA ALA A 406 -2.86 4.91 -43.46
C ALA A 406 -3.34 5.44 -42.09
N ASP A 407 -4.63 5.77 -41.93
CA ASP A 407 -5.16 6.23 -40.63
C ASP A 407 -5.13 5.13 -39.56
N VAL A 408 -5.03 3.86 -39.95
CA VAL A 408 -4.87 2.70 -39.06
C VAL A 408 -3.54 2.74 -38.29
N LEU A 409 -2.53 3.43 -38.82
CA LEU A 409 -1.22 3.61 -38.16
C LEU A 409 -1.17 4.83 -37.22
N LYS A 410 -2.15 5.73 -37.27
CA LYS A 410 -2.14 6.94 -36.45
C LYS A 410 -2.48 6.62 -34.99
N ALA A 411 -1.70 7.19 -34.07
CA ALA A 411 -1.74 6.96 -32.62
C ALA A 411 -3.09 7.28 -31.90
N GLY A 412 -4.11 7.77 -32.62
CA GLY A 412 -5.42 8.11 -32.04
C GLY A 412 -6.40 6.94 -31.89
N THR A 413 -6.09 5.74 -32.39
CA THR A 413 -6.97 4.54 -32.29
C THR A 413 -6.40 3.48 -31.34
N ASP A 414 -6.04 3.90 -30.13
CA ASP A 414 -5.41 3.10 -29.07
C ASP A 414 -6.35 2.06 -28.40
N THR A 415 -7.51 1.77 -29.00
CA THR A 415 -8.49 0.81 -28.45
C THR A 415 -8.78 -0.32 -29.43
N ALA A 416 -8.39 -1.54 -29.07
CA ALA A 416 -8.73 -2.74 -29.84
C ALA A 416 -10.26 -2.94 -29.97
N LEU A 417 -10.70 -3.37 -31.17
CA LEU A 417 -12.10 -3.60 -31.50
C LEU A 417 -12.73 -4.65 -30.55
N PRO A 418 -13.85 -4.36 -29.87
CA PRO A 418 -14.53 -5.35 -29.05
C PRO A 418 -15.01 -6.58 -29.83
N SER A 419 -15.11 -7.76 -29.21
CA SER A 419 -15.61 -8.94 -29.92
C SER A 419 -17.08 -8.80 -30.31
N TYR A 420 -17.91 -8.17 -29.47
CA TYR A 420 -19.31 -7.87 -29.85
C TYR A 420 -19.37 -6.93 -31.06
N ALA A 421 -18.52 -5.90 -31.10
CA ALA A 421 -18.47 -4.94 -32.19
C ALA A 421 -18.01 -5.61 -33.49
N ALA A 422 -17.06 -6.55 -33.41
CA ALA A 422 -16.65 -7.36 -34.55
C ALA A 422 -17.75 -8.30 -35.09
N GLU A 423 -18.67 -8.76 -34.24
CA GLU A 423 -19.81 -9.60 -34.65
C GLU A 423 -20.99 -8.81 -35.23
N GLU A 424 -21.18 -7.56 -34.80
CA GLU A 424 -22.26 -6.68 -35.29
C GLU A 424 -21.89 -5.88 -36.55
N ASP A 425 -20.59 -5.70 -36.81
CA ASP A 425 -20.10 -4.90 -37.94
C ASP A 425 -20.30 -5.61 -39.29
N LYS A 426 -21.12 -4.99 -40.14
CA LYS A 426 -21.46 -5.46 -41.50
C LYS A 426 -20.65 -4.70 -42.58
N GLY A 427 -19.72 -3.85 -42.18
CA GLY A 427 -18.81 -3.16 -43.08
C GLY A 427 -17.83 -4.13 -43.73
N THR A 428 -17.46 -3.83 -44.98
CA THR A 428 -16.34 -4.50 -45.65
C THR A 428 -15.04 -3.81 -45.27
N HIS A 429 -14.14 -4.54 -44.61
CA HIS A 429 -12.90 -4.01 -44.05
C HIS A 429 -11.66 -4.59 -44.72
N PHE A 430 -10.51 -3.94 -44.56
CA PHE A 430 -9.23 -4.47 -45.00
C PHE A 430 -8.57 -5.34 -43.93
N LEU A 431 -7.61 -6.17 -44.35
CA LEU A 431 -6.94 -7.16 -43.50
C LEU A 431 -6.23 -6.55 -42.28
N GLU A 432 -5.74 -5.30 -42.38
CA GLU A 432 -5.07 -4.60 -41.30
C GLU A 432 -5.97 -4.36 -40.07
N LEU A 433 -7.30 -4.28 -40.23
CA LEU A 433 -8.21 -4.08 -39.10
C LEU A 433 -8.24 -5.31 -38.18
N ALA A 434 -8.46 -6.50 -38.76
CA ALA A 434 -8.48 -7.75 -38.01
C ALA A 434 -7.12 -8.07 -37.39
N PHE A 435 -6.04 -7.88 -38.18
CA PHE A 435 -4.66 -8.04 -37.69
C PHE A 435 -4.36 -7.11 -36.50
N ARG A 436 -4.66 -5.80 -36.63
CA ARG A 436 -4.45 -4.82 -35.57
C ARG A 436 -5.27 -5.13 -34.33
N ALA A 437 -6.55 -5.42 -34.50
CA ALA A 437 -7.48 -5.66 -33.39
C ALA A 437 -7.04 -6.86 -32.55
N PHE A 438 -6.52 -7.93 -33.17
CA PHE A 438 -5.97 -9.08 -32.47
C PHE A 438 -4.63 -8.77 -31.79
N ASN A 439 -3.68 -8.16 -32.51
CA ASN A 439 -2.32 -7.94 -32.00
C ASN A 439 -2.26 -6.88 -30.89
N LEU A 440 -2.98 -5.76 -31.03
CA LEU A 440 -3.06 -4.72 -29.99
C LEU A 440 -3.61 -5.29 -28.68
N ALA A 441 -4.71 -6.02 -28.78
CA ALA A 441 -5.29 -6.77 -27.67
C ALA A 441 -4.29 -7.73 -27.01
N LEU A 442 -3.57 -8.51 -27.82
CA LEU A 442 -2.59 -9.47 -27.33
C LEU A 442 -1.44 -8.77 -26.58
N ILE A 443 -0.90 -7.69 -27.14
CA ILE A 443 0.18 -6.89 -26.55
C ILE A 443 -0.25 -6.25 -25.22
N ASP A 444 -1.46 -5.71 -25.13
CA ASP A 444 -1.98 -5.11 -23.89
C ASP A 444 -2.13 -6.14 -22.76
N ASN A 445 -2.68 -7.31 -23.05
CA ASN A 445 -2.84 -8.37 -22.06
C ASN A 445 -1.50 -8.99 -21.67
N ALA A 446 -0.60 -9.22 -22.64
CA ALA A 446 0.78 -9.63 -22.39
C ALA A 446 1.50 -8.65 -21.45
N SER A 447 1.36 -7.34 -21.69
CA SER A 447 1.98 -6.30 -20.87
C SER A 447 1.45 -6.29 -19.43
N ALA A 448 0.12 -6.41 -19.27
CA ALA A 448 -0.53 -6.44 -17.97
C ALA A 448 -0.13 -7.69 -17.16
N GLU A 449 -0.16 -8.88 -17.78
CA GLU A 449 0.22 -10.13 -17.13
C GLU A 449 1.71 -10.15 -16.79
N TYR A 450 2.60 -9.67 -17.67
CA TYR A 450 4.04 -9.61 -17.39
C TYR A 450 4.35 -8.72 -16.17
N SER A 451 3.67 -7.56 -16.09
CA SER A 451 3.76 -6.65 -14.95
C SER A 451 3.26 -7.33 -13.67
N PHE A 452 2.11 -8.02 -13.73
CA PHE A 452 1.57 -8.79 -12.60
C PHE A 452 2.52 -9.91 -12.15
N LEU A 453 3.08 -10.70 -13.07
CA LEU A 453 4.01 -11.78 -12.74
C LEU A 453 5.26 -11.24 -12.04
N THR A 454 5.79 -10.11 -12.52
CA THR A 454 6.95 -9.44 -11.94
C THR A 454 6.65 -8.91 -10.54
N GLU A 455 5.49 -8.28 -10.35
CA GLU A 455 5.09 -7.67 -9.07
C GLU A 455 4.61 -8.69 -8.03
N PHE A 456 3.96 -9.79 -8.43
CA PHE A 456 3.50 -10.82 -7.49
C PHE A 456 4.66 -11.75 -7.06
N PHE A 457 5.47 -12.24 -8.02
CA PHE A 457 6.52 -13.22 -7.78
C PHE A 457 7.92 -12.60 -7.52
N ILE A 458 8.02 -11.46 -6.81
CA ILE A 458 9.26 -10.65 -6.64
C ILE A 458 10.52 -11.43 -6.24
N LYS A 459 10.41 -12.58 -5.55
CA LYS A 459 11.57 -13.40 -5.14
C LYS A 459 12.18 -14.24 -6.28
N GLN A 460 11.58 -14.28 -7.47
CA GLN A 460 12.01 -15.12 -8.59
C GLN A 460 12.99 -14.37 -9.52
N PRO A 461 14.03 -15.04 -10.05
CA PRO A 461 14.93 -14.43 -11.02
C PRO A 461 14.19 -14.15 -12.34
N PHE A 462 14.62 -13.12 -13.06
CA PHE A 462 14.04 -12.66 -14.33
C PHE A 462 13.78 -13.79 -15.35
N HIS A 463 14.71 -14.74 -15.50
CA HIS A 463 14.55 -15.89 -16.39
C HIS A 463 13.39 -16.83 -16.00
N ALA A 464 13.12 -16.99 -14.70
CA ALA A 464 11.99 -17.79 -14.22
C ALA A 464 10.65 -17.08 -14.52
N THR A 465 10.59 -15.75 -14.35
CA THR A 465 9.42 -14.94 -14.72
C THR A 465 9.14 -15.04 -16.22
N ASN A 466 10.16 -14.92 -17.08
CA ASN A 466 10.01 -15.09 -18.53
C ASN A 466 9.55 -16.50 -18.91
N ARG A 467 10.06 -17.55 -18.23
CA ARG A 467 9.61 -18.93 -18.44
C ARG A 467 8.12 -19.08 -18.09
N LYS A 468 7.68 -18.59 -16.93
CA LYS A 468 6.27 -18.61 -16.51
C LYS A 468 5.37 -17.83 -17.48
N PHE A 469 5.82 -16.67 -17.95
CA PHE A 469 5.10 -15.87 -18.94
C PHE A 469 4.94 -16.61 -20.28
N ASN A 470 6.03 -17.16 -20.83
CA ASN A 470 5.98 -17.96 -22.06
C ASN A 470 5.06 -19.17 -21.88
N GLU A 471 5.10 -19.81 -20.72
CA GLU A 471 4.23 -20.94 -20.40
C GLU A 471 2.74 -20.57 -20.43
N ILE A 472 2.37 -19.34 -20.06
CA ILE A 472 1.00 -18.81 -20.17
C ILE A 472 0.64 -18.47 -21.63
N PHE A 473 1.46 -17.66 -22.31
CA PHE A 473 1.09 -17.05 -23.59
C PHE A 473 1.43 -17.87 -24.83
N GLN A 474 2.28 -18.90 -24.76
CA GLN A 474 2.72 -19.62 -25.97
C GLN A 474 1.56 -20.18 -26.83
N PRO A 475 0.46 -20.74 -26.28
CA PRO A 475 -0.71 -21.11 -27.09
C PRO A 475 -1.41 -19.90 -27.73
N THR A 476 -1.47 -18.77 -27.02
CA THR A 476 -2.07 -17.52 -27.50
C THR A 476 -1.24 -16.88 -28.61
N PHE A 477 0.10 -16.93 -28.50
CA PHE A 477 1.04 -16.51 -29.54
C PHE A 477 0.92 -17.38 -30.79
N GLN A 478 0.80 -18.71 -30.63
CA GLN A 478 0.52 -19.62 -31.75
C GLN A 478 -0.79 -19.28 -32.47
N LEU A 479 -1.88 -19.00 -31.73
CA LEU A 479 -3.16 -18.54 -32.32
C LEU A 479 -2.99 -17.23 -33.11
N GLY A 480 -2.16 -16.30 -32.63
CA GLY A 480 -1.87 -15.04 -33.32
C GLY A 480 -1.02 -15.21 -34.59
N HIS A 481 -0.02 -16.10 -34.56
CA HIS A 481 0.76 -16.47 -35.75
C HIS A 481 -0.12 -17.18 -36.78
N GLU A 482 -1.02 -18.06 -36.34
CA GLU A 482 -1.93 -18.76 -37.25
C GLU A 482 -2.99 -17.83 -37.85
N LEU A 483 -3.59 -16.91 -37.06
CA LEU A 483 -4.46 -15.86 -37.61
C LEU A 483 -3.71 -15.02 -38.64
N THR A 484 -2.47 -14.61 -38.34
CA THR A 484 -1.63 -13.85 -39.28
C THR A 484 -1.43 -14.64 -40.58
N LYS A 485 -1.09 -15.93 -40.49
CA LYS A 485 -0.95 -16.80 -41.67
C LYS A 485 -2.24 -16.87 -42.48
N GLN A 486 -3.38 -17.10 -41.83
CA GLN A 486 -4.69 -17.19 -42.47
C GLN A 486 -5.07 -15.89 -43.20
N LEU A 487 -4.75 -14.72 -42.63
CA LEU A 487 -5.00 -13.42 -43.26
C LEU A 487 -4.12 -13.15 -44.50
N ILE A 488 -2.90 -13.71 -44.57
CA ILE A 488 -1.93 -13.38 -45.64
C ILE A 488 -1.80 -14.44 -46.74
N GLU A 489 -2.16 -15.71 -46.48
CA GLU A 489 -1.93 -16.84 -47.39
C GLU A 489 -2.70 -16.73 -48.72
N GLY A 490 -3.91 -16.17 -48.68
CA GLY A 490 -4.74 -15.91 -49.88
C GLY A 490 -4.64 -14.50 -50.47
N CYS A 491 -4.08 -13.52 -49.75
CA CYS A 491 -4.11 -12.11 -50.16
C CYS A 491 -2.94 -11.74 -51.06
N TYR A 492 -3.22 -10.93 -52.09
CA TYR A 492 -2.23 -10.28 -52.98
C TYR A 492 -2.10 -8.77 -52.73
N ASP A 493 -2.59 -8.30 -51.58
CA ASP A 493 -2.50 -6.90 -51.15
C ASP A 493 -1.16 -6.60 -50.48
N ALA A 494 -0.18 -6.16 -51.26
CA ALA A 494 1.12 -5.73 -50.73
C ALA A 494 1.03 -4.49 -49.82
N ILE A 495 0.01 -3.62 -49.98
CA ILE A 495 -0.17 -2.43 -49.13
C ILE A 495 -0.66 -2.87 -47.74
N GLY A 496 -1.68 -3.73 -47.67
CA GLY A 496 -2.19 -4.29 -46.41
C GLY A 496 -1.13 -5.07 -45.64
N VAL A 497 -0.33 -5.91 -46.33
CA VAL A 497 0.79 -6.63 -45.69
C VAL A 497 1.84 -5.65 -45.15
N LEU A 498 2.18 -4.59 -45.90
CA LEU A 498 3.13 -3.57 -45.42
C LEU A 498 2.59 -2.77 -44.22
N ILE A 499 1.29 -2.46 -44.18
CA ILE A 499 0.63 -1.87 -42.99
C ILE A 499 0.76 -2.82 -41.79
N CYS A 500 0.56 -4.12 -41.96
CA CYS A 500 0.77 -5.11 -40.90
C CYS A 500 2.23 -5.18 -40.42
N VAL A 501 3.21 -4.98 -41.29
CA VAL A 501 4.63 -4.84 -40.90
C VAL A 501 4.83 -3.59 -40.04
N ARG A 502 4.30 -2.43 -40.45
CA ARG A 502 4.39 -1.18 -39.65
C ARG A 502 3.69 -1.30 -38.30
N LEU A 503 2.52 -1.93 -38.24
CA LEU A 503 1.85 -2.27 -36.99
C LEU A 503 2.73 -3.18 -36.10
N THR A 504 3.39 -4.19 -36.69
CA THR A 504 4.30 -5.10 -35.96
C THR A 504 5.51 -4.36 -35.40
N GLN A 505 6.07 -3.39 -36.14
CA GLN A 505 7.13 -2.51 -35.65
C GLN A 505 6.66 -1.59 -34.52
N HIS A 506 5.45 -1.01 -34.62
CA HIS A 506 4.85 -0.23 -33.54
C HIS A 506 4.66 -1.09 -32.28
N PHE A 507 4.14 -2.32 -32.41
CA PHE A 507 4.03 -3.27 -31.30
C PHE A 507 5.41 -3.63 -30.69
N ALA A 508 6.46 -3.77 -31.51
CA ALA A 508 7.83 -3.96 -31.01
C ALA A 508 8.26 -2.81 -30.09
N PHE A 509 8.08 -1.57 -30.55
CA PHE A 509 8.40 -0.37 -29.79
C PHE A 509 7.55 -0.25 -28.52
N GLU A 510 6.27 -0.62 -28.57
CA GLU A 510 5.39 -0.67 -27.39
C GLU A 510 5.90 -1.66 -26.34
N LEU A 511 6.31 -2.87 -26.73
CA LEU A 511 6.86 -3.88 -25.82
C LEU A 511 8.15 -3.40 -25.16
N GLN A 512 9.03 -2.76 -25.93
CA GLN A 512 10.27 -2.18 -25.42
C GLN A 512 9.98 -1.02 -24.45
N ARG A 513 9.07 -0.10 -24.80
CA ARG A 513 8.62 1.00 -23.93
C ARG A 513 8.02 0.50 -22.61
N ARG A 514 7.25 -0.59 -22.66
CA ARG A 514 6.63 -1.26 -21.51
C ARG A 514 7.58 -2.24 -20.78
N LYS A 515 8.80 -2.45 -21.30
CA LYS A 515 9.84 -3.36 -20.77
C LYS A 515 9.38 -4.82 -20.65
N VAL A 516 8.76 -5.36 -21.71
CA VAL A 516 8.23 -6.73 -21.81
C VAL A 516 9.05 -7.56 -22.81
N PRO A 517 10.29 -7.95 -22.48
CA PRO A 517 11.20 -8.64 -23.41
C PRO A 517 10.70 -10.04 -23.81
N ALA A 518 9.88 -10.69 -22.97
CA ALA A 518 9.36 -12.02 -23.26
C ALA A 518 8.40 -12.06 -24.47
N GLY A 519 7.84 -10.91 -24.90
CA GLY A 519 6.99 -10.83 -26.08
C GLY A 519 7.75 -10.55 -27.40
N GLU A 520 9.04 -10.23 -27.37
CA GLU A 520 9.82 -9.91 -28.58
C GLU A 520 9.88 -11.11 -29.55
N GLY A 521 9.92 -12.34 -29.02
CA GLY A 521 9.87 -13.56 -29.83
C GLY A 521 8.58 -13.71 -30.65
N TYR A 522 7.44 -13.22 -30.12
CA TYR A 522 6.17 -13.21 -30.86
C TYR A 522 6.22 -12.23 -32.04
N VAL A 523 6.67 -11.00 -31.79
CA VAL A 523 6.85 -9.93 -32.79
C VAL A 523 7.80 -10.38 -33.91
N ASN A 524 8.95 -10.97 -33.56
CA ASN A 524 9.91 -11.48 -34.52
C ASN A 524 9.33 -12.62 -35.36
N GLY A 525 8.60 -13.56 -34.75
CA GLY A 525 7.88 -14.62 -35.48
C GLY A 525 6.84 -14.06 -36.46
N THR A 526 6.12 -13.00 -36.08
CA THR A 526 5.16 -12.31 -36.95
C THR A 526 5.85 -11.63 -38.13
N ASN A 527 6.97 -10.94 -37.91
CA ASN A 527 7.80 -10.37 -38.99
C ASN A 527 8.33 -11.44 -39.96
N MET A 528 8.72 -12.62 -39.46
CA MET A 528 9.16 -13.75 -40.29
C MET A 528 8.04 -14.37 -41.16
N LEU A 529 6.76 -14.10 -40.86
CA LEU A 529 5.63 -14.47 -41.72
C LEU A 529 5.32 -13.37 -42.75
N LEU A 530 5.34 -12.10 -42.32
CA LEU A 530 4.94 -10.96 -43.15
C LEU A 530 5.96 -10.64 -44.26
N TRP A 531 7.26 -10.58 -43.95
CA TRP A 531 8.28 -10.16 -44.92
C TRP A 531 8.43 -11.09 -46.13
N PRO A 532 8.53 -12.43 -45.97
CA PRO A 532 8.59 -13.32 -47.13
C PRO A 532 7.33 -13.25 -47.99
N ARG A 533 6.17 -13.04 -47.36
CA ARG A 533 4.90 -12.92 -48.09
C ARG A 533 4.80 -11.60 -48.86
N PHE A 534 5.24 -10.48 -48.28
CA PHE A 534 5.37 -9.21 -49.01
C PHE A 534 6.25 -9.38 -50.26
N GLN A 535 7.40 -10.03 -50.12
CA GLN A 535 8.31 -10.26 -51.24
C GLN A 535 7.67 -11.12 -52.34
N GLN A 536 6.97 -12.21 -51.99
CA GLN A 536 6.19 -13.02 -52.96
C GLN A 536 5.15 -12.21 -53.73
N ILE A 537 4.44 -11.29 -53.08
CA ILE A 537 3.41 -10.46 -53.73
C ILE A 537 4.08 -9.48 -54.72
N ILE A 538 5.20 -8.85 -54.34
CA ILE A 538 5.97 -7.99 -55.25
C ILE A 538 6.54 -8.80 -56.42
N ASP A 539 6.98 -10.03 -56.19
CA ASP A 539 7.46 -10.93 -57.26
C ASP A 539 6.34 -11.25 -58.27
N ALA A 540 5.12 -11.50 -57.80
CA ALA A 540 3.94 -11.67 -58.65
C ALA A 540 3.58 -10.39 -59.43
N HIS A 541 3.67 -9.21 -58.81
CA HIS A 541 3.51 -7.93 -59.51
C HIS A 541 4.57 -7.74 -60.62
N CYS A 542 5.85 -8.00 -60.32
CA CYS A 542 6.94 -7.95 -61.29
C CYS A 542 6.75 -8.96 -62.43
N GLU A 543 6.35 -10.20 -62.13
CA GLU A 543 6.09 -11.23 -63.14
C GLU A 543 4.92 -10.88 -64.05
N SER A 544 3.86 -10.27 -63.52
CA SER A 544 2.73 -9.78 -64.32
C SER A 544 3.15 -8.65 -65.27
N ILE A 545 3.93 -7.67 -64.81
CA ILE A 545 4.50 -6.63 -65.69
C ILE A 545 5.42 -7.26 -66.74
N ARG A 546 6.26 -8.24 -66.38
CA ARG A 546 7.09 -8.99 -67.35
C ARG A 546 6.27 -9.76 -68.39
N LYS A 547 5.18 -10.42 -68.00
CA LYS A 547 4.28 -11.14 -68.92
C LYS A 547 3.59 -10.18 -69.88
N LEU A 548 3.09 -9.04 -69.39
CA LEU A 548 2.54 -7.99 -70.25
C LEU A 548 3.61 -7.43 -71.20
N THR A 549 4.80 -7.14 -70.68
CA THR A 549 5.98 -6.73 -71.46
C THR A 549 6.32 -7.76 -72.53
N ALA A 550 6.32 -9.05 -72.23
CA ALA A 550 6.59 -10.11 -73.20
C ALA A 550 5.56 -10.13 -74.34
N SER A 551 4.27 -9.97 -74.01
CA SER A 551 3.15 -9.96 -74.98
C SER A 551 3.17 -8.79 -75.97
N LEU A 552 3.81 -7.66 -75.62
CA LEU A 552 3.92 -6.50 -76.51
C LEU A 552 4.72 -6.84 -77.78
N PRO A 553 4.24 -6.46 -78.98
CA PRO A 553 4.91 -6.74 -80.26
C PRO A 553 6.24 -5.99 -80.35
N GLY A 554 7.34 -6.69 -80.08
CA GLY A 554 8.69 -6.13 -80.02
C GLY A 554 9.37 -5.86 -81.37
N LYS A 555 8.60 -5.77 -82.47
CA LYS A 555 9.13 -5.47 -83.82
C LYS A 555 8.88 -3.99 -84.15
N PRO A 556 9.83 -3.31 -84.82
CA PRO A 556 9.62 -1.93 -85.24
C PRO A 556 8.41 -1.84 -86.18
N ALA A 557 7.68 -0.73 -86.09
CA ALA A 557 6.43 -0.45 -86.80
C ALA A 557 6.64 -0.18 -88.32
N GLY A 558 7.20 -1.15 -89.04
CA GLY A 558 7.45 -1.12 -90.48
C GLY A 558 7.37 -2.49 -91.16
N SER A 559 6.97 -3.56 -90.45
CA SER A 559 6.71 -4.88 -91.07
C SER A 559 5.24 -4.97 -91.49
N ALA A 560 5.01 -5.14 -92.79
CA ALA A 560 3.71 -4.99 -93.47
C ALA A 560 2.63 -6.04 -93.13
N LEU A 561 2.77 -6.78 -92.03
CA LEU A 561 1.89 -7.89 -91.63
C LEU A 561 1.17 -7.65 -90.29
N SER A 562 1.24 -6.44 -89.71
CA SER A 562 0.63 -6.13 -88.40
C SER A 562 -0.62 -5.25 -88.52
N LEU A 563 -1.59 -5.66 -89.35
CA LEU A 563 -2.86 -4.95 -89.56
C LEU A 563 -4.02 -5.50 -88.71
N THR A 564 -3.78 -6.48 -87.84
CA THR A 564 -4.82 -7.18 -87.05
C THR A 564 -4.91 -6.72 -85.58
N SER A 565 -3.97 -5.92 -85.09
CA SER A 565 -4.03 -5.28 -83.78
C SER A 565 -4.68 -3.89 -83.89
N SER A 566 -5.78 -3.67 -83.17
CA SER A 566 -6.59 -2.44 -83.26
C SER A 566 -5.74 -1.15 -83.19
N PRO A 567 -5.80 -0.26 -84.19
CA PRO A 567 -4.86 0.86 -84.32
C PRO A 567 -5.06 2.02 -83.32
N ALA A 568 -6.10 1.98 -82.49
CA ALA A 568 -6.46 3.09 -81.60
C ALA A 568 -5.43 3.37 -80.48
N ASN A 569 -4.77 2.34 -79.94
CA ASN A 569 -3.84 2.50 -78.81
C ASN A 569 -2.38 2.75 -79.22
N ALA A 570 -2.01 2.53 -80.49
CA ALA A 570 -0.61 2.53 -80.93
C ALA A 570 -0.02 3.92 -81.26
N GLN A 571 -0.83 4.98 -81.21
CA GLN A 571 -0.38 6.36 -81.51
C GLN A 571 -0.73 7.39 -80.42
N SER A 572 -1.31 6.97 -79.29
CA SER A 572 -1.64 7.90 -78.21
C SER A 572 -0.38 8.29 -77.43
N THR A 573 -0.18 9.60 -77.27
CA THR A 573 0.86 10.17 -76.40
C THR A 573 0.39 10.28 -74.93
N ALA A 574 -0.85 9.87 -74.63
CA ALA A 574 -1.38 9.89 -73.27
C ALA A 574 -0.68 8.86 -72.36
N PRO A 575 -0.60 9.11 -71.03
CA PRO A 575 -0.07 8.13 -70.08
C PRO A 575 -0.85 6.80 -70.13
N HIS A 576 -0.14 5.68 -70.02
CA HIS A 576 -0.76 4.37 -69.99
C HIS A 576 -1.46 4.13 -68.64
N PRO A 577 -2.64 3.48 -68.55
CA PRO A 577 -3.31 3.23 -67.27
C PRO A 577 -2.47 2.46 -66.23
N LEU A 578 -1.52 1.63 -66.70
CA LEU A 578 -0.53 0.97 -65.85
C LEU A 578 0.35 1.97 -65.08
N THR A 579 0.70 3.10 -65.69
CA THR A 579 1.51 4.17 -65.10
C THR A 579 0.82 4.77 -63.89
N GLN A 580 -0.49 4.98 -63.96
CA GLN A 580 -1.27 5.48 -62.82
C GLN A 580 -1.35 4.43 -61.69
N ARG A 581 -1.55 3.15 -62.01
CA ARG A 581 -1.55 2.07 -61.00
C ARG A 581 -0.18 1.92 -60.32
N PHE A 582 0.90 1.93 -61.10
CA PHE A 582 2.27 1.89 -60.61
C PHE A 582 2.56 3.10 -59.72
N ALA A 583 2.22 4.32 -60.17
CA ALA A 583 2.43 5.54 -59.39
C ALA A 583 1.64 5.54 -58.07
N ASN A 584 0.37 5.14 -58.08
CA ASN A 584 -0.45 5.01 -56.86
C ASN A 584 0.14 3.97 -55.88
N PHE A 585 0.59 2.83 -56.41
CA PHE A 585 1.22 1.77 -55.61
C PHE A 585 2.56 2.23 -55.00
N SER A 586 3.44 2.83 -55.82
CA SER A 586 4.71 3.41 -55.35
C SER A 586 4.47 4.52 -54.33
N HIS A 587 3.48 5.40 -54.54
CA HIS A 587 3.06 6.40 -53.56
C HIS A 587 2.68 5.75 -52.22
N ALA A 588 1.87 4.69 -52.24
CA ALA A 588 1.47 3.97 -51.03
C ALA A 588 2.67 3.36 -50.29
N VAL A 589 3.57 2.67 -50.99
CA VAL A 589 4.77 2.04 -50.43
C VAL A 589 5.75 3.07 -49.85
N LEU A 590 5.93 4.21 -50.53
CA LEU A 590 6.80 5.30 -50.10
C LEU A 590 6.21 6.04 -48.88
N THR A 591 4.90 6.33 -48.89
CA THR A 591 4.20 6.92 -47.74
C THR A 591 4.33 6.04 -46.50
N LEU A 592 4.21 4.72 -46.66
CA LEU A 592 4.38 3.77 -45.57
C LEU A 592 5.83 3.59 -45.13
N SER A 593 6.82 4.06 -45.89
CA SER A 593 8.26 3.92 -45.59
C SER A 593 8.91 5.23 -45.13
N SER A 594 8.13 6.27 -44.83
CA SER A 594 8.63 7.56 -44.34
C SER A 594 9.29 7.47 -42.96
N GLU A 595 8.83 6.56 -42.09
CA GLU A 595 9.35 6.32 -40.74
C GLU A 595 10.33 5.12 -40.68
N ALA A 596 10.68 4.54 -41.83
CA ALA A 596 11.48 3.32 -41.93
C ALA A 596 12.99 3.56 -41.93
N GLY A 597 13.76 2.54 -41.54
CA GLY A 597 15.22 2.52 -41.71
C GLY A 597 15.64 2.14 -43.13
N ASP A 598 16.84 2.59 -43.55
CA ASP A 598 17.32 2.44 -44.93
C ASP A 598 17.56 0.97 -45.36
N ASP A 599 17.80 0.05 -44.41
CA ASP A 599 18.12 -1.37 -44.64
C ASP A 599 16.91 -2.29 -44.87
N GLU A 600 15.69 -1.75 -45.02
CA GLU A 600 14.50 -2.59 -45.20
C GLU A 600 14.39 -3.19 -46.61
N PRO A 601 13.93 -4.46 -46.75
CA PRO A 601 13.83 -5.12 -48.07
C PRO A 601 12.89 -4.41 -49.05
N VAL A 602 12.01 -3.51 -48.55
CA VAL A 602 11.13 -2.65 -49.35
C VAL A 602 11.90 -1.85 -50.41
N SER A 603 13.10 -1.36 -50.10
CA SER A 603 13.92 -0.59 -51.05
C SER A 603 14.29 -1.43 -52.28
N HIS A 604 14.79 -2.66 -52.06
CA HIS A 604 15.08 -3.63 -53.11
C HIS A 604 13.82 -4.08 -53.87
N SER A 605 12.72 -4.35 -53.16
CA SER A 605 11.44 -4.73 -53.77
C SER A 605 10.92 -3.62 -54.72
N LEU A 606 11.00 -2.35 -54.29
CA LEU A 606 10.57 -1.19 -55.07
C LEU A 606 11.50 -0.91 -56.27
N ALA A 607 12.82 -0.99 -56.08
CA ALA A 607 13.79 -0.82 -57.16
C ALA A 607 13.62 -1.87 -58.28
N ARG A 608 13.30 -3.12 -57.91
CA ARG A 608 12.98 -4.19 -58.86
C ARG A 608 11.69 -3.89 -59.63
N LEU A 609 10.62 -3.48 -58.95
CA LEU A 609 9.35 -3.13 -59.61
C LEU A 609 9.52 -1.93 -60.56
N ARG A 610 10.32 -0.93 -60.18
CA ARG A 610 10.69 0.22 -61.01
C ARG A 610 11.38 -0.22 -62.32
N GLY A 611 12.40 -1.08 -62.23
CA GLY A 611 13.13 -1.56 -63.40
C GLY A 611 12.24 -2.32 -64.41
N GLU A 612 11.32 -3.16 -63.93
CA GLU A 612 10.37 -3.87 -64.80
C GLU A 612 9.34 -2.92 -65.45
N PHE A 613 8.91 -1.88 -64.72
CA PHE A 613 8.02 -0.85 -65.24
C PHE A 613 8.69 0.04 -66.30
N GLU A 614 9.95 0.39 -66.12
CA GLU A 614 10.75 1.12 -67.12
C GLU A 614 10.99 0.26 -68.37
N ALA A 615 11.32 -1.03 -68.20
CA ALA A 615 11.43 -1.98 -69.31
C ALA A 615 10.12 -2.12 -70.10
N PHE A 616 8.97 -2.14 -69.41
CA PHE A 616 7.64 -2.09 -70.03
C PHE A 616 7.45 -0.82 -70.87
N LEU A 617 7.65 0.37 -70.29
CA LEU A 617 7.45 1.65 -70.99
C LEU A 617 8.39 1.80 -72.19
N LEU A 618 9.65 1.40 -72.07
CA LEU A 618 10.62 1.43 -73.17
C LEU A 618 10.24 0.46 -74.29
N LYS A 619 9.72 -0.74 -73.98
CA LYS A 619 9.26 -1.69 -75.01
C LYS A 619 7.96 -1.22 -75.68
N LEU A 620 7.02 -0.65 -74.93
CA LEU A 620 5.79 -0.05 -75.45
C LEU A 620 6.11 1.15 -76.37
N GLY A 621 7.01 2.04 -75.95
CA GLY A 621 7.47 3.18 -76.75
C GLY A 621 8.15 2.79 -78.07
N LYS A 622 8.86 1.66 -78.12
CA LYS A 622 9.44 1.12 -79.38
C LYS A 622 8.37 0.73 -80.41
N GLY A 623 7.12 0.49 -80.00
CA GLY A 623 5.99 0.27 -80.91
C GLY A 623 5.51 1.54 -81.63
N ILE A 624 5.83 2.73 -81.11
CA ILE A 624 5.48 4.02 -81.73
C ILE A 624 6.50 4.32 -82.84
N ALA A 625 6.05 4.44 -84.09
CA ALA A 625 6.91 4.67 -85.25
C ALA A 625 7.68 6.01 -85.18
N GLU A 626 7.02 7.07 -84.74
CA GLU A 626 7.52 8.45 -84.77
C GLU A 626 8.32 8.79 -83.50
N ALA A 627 9.60 9.13 -83.64
CA ALA A 627 10.53 9.37 -82.53
C ALA A 627 10.04 10.48 -81.57
N ARG A 628 9.62 11.63 -82.11
CA ARG A 628 9.13 12.77 -81.30
C ARG A 628 7.89 12.44 -80.48
N LYS A 629 6.98 11.60 -81.00
CA LYS A 629 5.81 11.10 -80.25
C LYS A 629 6.19 10.04 -79.22
N ARG A 630 7.23 9.22 -79.49
CA ARG A 630 7.77 8.24 -78.53
C ARG A 630 8.39 8.94 -77.32
N GLU A 631 9.23 9.94 -77.55
CA GLU A 631 9.86 10.73 -76.48
C GLU A 631 8.79 11.46 -75.66
N ARG A 632 7.82 12.12 -76.31
CA ARG A 632 6.71 12.79 -75.60
C ARG A 632 5.79 11.82 -74.84
N PHE A 633 5.61 10.59 -75.34
CA PHE A 633 4.90 9.54 -74.61
C PHE A 633 5.65 9.15 -73.33
N LEU A 634 6.97 8.92 -73.41
CA LEU A 634 7.78 8.60 -72.22
C LEU A 634 7.78 9.76 -71.22
N TYR A 635 7.98 11.00 -71.69
CA TYR A 635 7.89 12.22 -70.87
C TYR A 635 6.55 12.31 -70.12
N ASN A 636 5.42 12.14 -70.82
CA ASN A 636 4.09 12.19 -70.19
C ASN A 636 3.89 11.09 -69.13
N ASN A 637 4.45 9.90 -69.32
CA ASN A 637 4.37 8.83 -68.33
C ASN A 637 5.26 9.12 -67.10
N TYR A 638 6.54 9.49 -67.30
CA TYR A 638 7.43 9.83 -66.18
C TYR A 638 6.98 11.07 -65.41
N SER A 639 6.46 12.08 -66.12
CA SER A 639 5.86 13.29 -65.52
C SER A 639 4.63 12.94 -64.67
N LEU A 640 3.76 12.02 -65.11
CA LEU A 640 2.63 11.55 -64.31
C LEU A 640 3.10 10.83 -63.02
N VAL A 641 4.10 9.95 -63.10
CA VAL A 641 4.66 9.29 -61.91
C VAL A 641 5.25 10.33 -60.95
N HIS A 642 6.09 11.23 -61.45
CA HIS A 642 6.72 12.28 -60.64
C HIS A 642 5.68 13.21 -59.99
N THR A 643 4.60 13.56 -60.70
CA THR A 643 3.49 14.39 -60.18
C THR A 643 2.74 13.67 -59.06
N ILE A 644 2.40 12.39 -59.22
CA ILE A 644 1.72 11.60 -58.18
C ILE A 644 2.64 11.39 -56.97
N LEU A 645 3.95 11.26 -57.17
CA LEU A 645 4.92 11.13 -56.09
C LEU A 645 5.28 12.46 -55.40
N ALA A 646 4.88 13.62 -55.93
CA ALA A 646 5.32 14.94 -55.46
C ALA A 646 5.15 15.13 -53.95
N ASP A 647 4.02 14.69 -53.39
CA ASP A 647 3.64 14.92 -51.98
C ASP A 647 4.25 13.92 -50.97
N THR A 648 4.92 12.85 -51.43
CA THR A 648 5.51 11.83 -50.54
C THR A 648 6.76 12.34 -49.79
N GLN A 649 7.05 11.83 -48.60
CA GLN A 649 8.20 12.26 -47.78
C GLN A 649 9.07 11.06 -47.36
N GLY A 650 10.38 11.29 -47.17
CA GLY A 650 11.37 10.30 -46.78
C GLY A 650 12.46 10.07 -47.84
N LYS A 651 13.63 9.56 -47.44
CA LYS A 651 14.82 9.44 -48.33
C LYS A 651 14.55 8.60 -49.57
N LEU A 652 13.94 7.42 -49.42
CA LEU A 652 13.56 6.55 -50.53
C LEU A 652 12.55 7.20 -51.49
N ALA A 653 11.74 8.15 -50.99
CA ALA A 653 10.83 8.94 -51.81
C ALA A 653 11.60 10.01 -52.61
N GLU A 654 12.60 10.66 -52.01
CA GLU A 654 13.48 11.59 -52.73
C GLU A 654 14.28 10.87 -53.82
N GLU A 655 14.91 9.73 -53.53
CA GLU A 655 15.66 8.91 -54.50
C GLU A 655 14.81 8.43 -55.68
N THR A 656 13.54 8.11 -55.45
CA THR A 656 12.62 7.70 -56.52
C THR A 656 12.08 8.89 -57.31
N LYS A 657 11.87 10.05 -56.67
CA LYS A 657 11.50 11.30 -57.36
C LYS A 657 12.62 11.82 -58.24
N THR A 658 13.87 11.84 -57.78
CA THR A 658 15.03 12.27 -58.57
C THR A 658 15.22 11.36 -59.77
N HIS A 659 15.18 10.03 -59.58
CA HIS A 659 15.27 9.07 -60.69
C HIS A 659 14.25 9.34 -61.81
N PHE A 660 12.98 9.62 -61.47
CA PHE A 660 11.97 9.95 -62.49
C PHE A 660 12.06 11.39 -63.01
N ALA A 661 12.66 12.33 -62.28
CA ALA A 661 12.98 13.67 -62.77
C ALA A 661 14.13 13.61 -63.79
N ASP A 662 15.22 12.91 -63.48
CA ASP A 662 16.38 12.74 -64.36
C ASP A 662 15.97 12.03 -65.67
N LEU A 663 15.10 11.02 -65.60
CA LEU A 663 14.53 10.34 -66.77
C LEU A 663 13.55 11.22 -67.58
N ARG A 664 12.87 12.18 -66.94
CA ARG A 664 12.00 13.16 -67.61
C ARG A 664 12.85 14.22 -68.33
N ASP A 665 13.82 14.79 -67.63
CA ASP A 665 14.61 15.93 -68.10
C ASP A 665 15.68 15.49 -69.12
N GLY A 666 16.21 14.27 -68.99
CA GLY A 666 17.10 13.63 -69.96
C GLY A 666 16.46 13.34 -71.33
N LEU A 667 15.13 13.46 -71.48
CA LEU A 667 14.44 13.39 -72.77
C LEU A 667 14.45 14.71 -73.55
N GLY A 668 14.86 15.83 -72.94
CA GLY A 668 15.05 17.11 -73.64
C GLY A 668 13.78 17.72 -74.26
N ILE A 669 12.61 17.41 -73.71
CA ILE A 669 11.32 17.96 -74.16
C ILE A 669 10.86 19.05 -73.18
N ASP A 670 10.90 20.30 -73.63
CA ASP A 670 10.10 21.37 -73.03
C ASP A 670 8.60 21.09 -73.28
N GLY A 671 7.77 21.30 -72.25
CA GLY A 671 6.38 20.81 -72.13
C GLY A 671 5.40 21.18 -73.24
#